data_AF-A0A494Y234-F1
#
_entry.id   AF-A0A494Y234-F1
#
_cell.length_a   1.000
_cell.length_b   1.000
_cell.length_c   1.000
_cell.angle_alpha   90.00
_cell.angle_beta   90.00
_cell.angle_gamma   90.00
#
_symmetry.space_group_name_H-M   'P 1'
#
loop_
_entity.id
_entity.type
_entity.pdbx_description
1 polymer ?
#
loop_
_entity_poly.entity_id
_entity_poly.type
_entity_poly.pdbx_seq_one_letter_code
_entity_poly.pdbx_strand_id
1 'polypeptide(L)'
;MQVYSNNSSWITAAQLKAQSDAMHATLQSHGYEYINVDAGWNGGIDGYGRPVPSSTLYPNGLQDVINYVHANGQKIGLYMIPGLSPQAYNANLPIYNAPGCTMQNIVVLPLTTADYWNLGYKIDFSKPCAQKYINSIADLFGTWGIDFLKFDSVTPGSGHNDTTIDARGDVAAWSQALAPHGIWFELSWALDHNYADTWKQYANGWRVDWDVEAYQPGVKLTEWNNIARLFPDAATWWRDAGPGGWNDFDSLNVGNGAMDGLTQDERRTAMTLWAMSSAQLYTGNDLTNLDSFGIGLLTNDEVIAVNQAGRPAHPVSTASNQQAWYANNGDGTYTVALVNLGSSAVNVTVNWSDIGLNGAATVRDLWTHTDLGSFNTGYTSTSLPSHASRLLKVRASGGSVTANDDDTGIKYTGSWQRSFNRGLGDYLDDVHFTQANNDYFEYTFNGTGIELIMEKDSSQGNVDIYVDNVFKQTVNTYNATRQLQQTVYAISGLSNGSHTLKAVKKSGTYMLLDQLRFSVPAAIPVNDTDGTITYSGTWSISGSRGFGDYLDDVHYTQTNNDYAQFTFNGTGIELVTEKDSSQGDIDIYVDNAFKGTVNTYNATRQVQQTVYRISGLSNGSHTIKAVKKSGTYMLIDQFKVLSNKIQINDTDPGIVYAGTWSLNGNRGFGDYNNDVHFTQTNNDYFQYTFTGTGIEFLTEKEAGQGDIDVYVDNVFKATVSTYNGTRIANQVVYQISGLTSGSHTLKAVKKTGTYMLLDSLRVTP
;
A
#
# COMPACT_ATOMS: atom_id res chain seq x y z
N MET A 1 -23.57 -12.66 0.14
CA MET A 1 -22.34 -13.48 0.13
C MET A 1 -22.33 -14.33 1.36
N GLN A 2 -22.24 -15.62 1.13
CA GLN A 2 -23.30 -16.55 1.52
C GLN A 2 -22.89 -17.28 2.79
N VAL A 3 -23.79 -17.30 3.79
CA VAL A 3 -23.64 -18.22 4.91
C VAL A 3 -24.18 -19.56 4.42
N TYR A 4 -23.28 -20.42 3.98
CA TYR A 4 -23.60 -21.80 3.63
C TYR A 4 -24.33 -22.50 4.78
N SER A 5 -25.44 -23.17 4.48
CA SER A 5 -26.02 -24.14 5.40
C SER A 5 -25.78 -25.54 4.82
N ASN A 6 -25.11 -26.40 5.62
CA ASN A 6 -24.63 -27.75 5.26
C ASN A 6 -25.69 -28.73 4.72
N ASN A 7 -26.93 -28.31 4.43
CA ASN A 7 -28.09 -29.15 4.14
C ASN A 7 -28.91 -28.75 2.89
N SER A 8 -28.32 -28.02 1.94
CA SER A 8 -28.99 -27.59 0.69
C SER A 8 -30.29 -26.79 0.90
N SER A 9 -30.48 -26.21 2.09
CA SER A 9 -31.63 -25.35 2.40
C SER A 9 -31.21 -23.89 2.47
N TRP A 10 -32.15 -22.99 2.17
CA TRP A 10 -31.93 -21.55 2.35
C TRP A 10 -31.74 -21.20 3.83
N ILE A 11 -30.93 -20.18 4.10
CA ILE A 11 -30.57 -19.81 5.46
C ILE A 11 -31.77 -19.26 6.25
N THR A 12 -31.92 -19.72 7.49
CA THR A 12 -33.01 -19.34 8.39
C THR A 12 -32.65 -18.15 9.28
N ALA A 13 -33.67 -17.52 9.89
CA ALA A 13 -33.49 -16.47 10.89
C ALA A 13 -32.52 -16.85 12.01
N ALA A 14 -32.64 -18.06 12.55
CA ALA A 14 -31.82 -18.53 13.67
C ALA A 14 -30.35 -18.65 13.28
N GLN A 15 -30.06 -19.15 12.07
CA GLN A 15 -28.71 -19.26 11.56
C GLN A 15 -28.09 -17.88 11.35
N LEU A 16 -28.81 -16.93 10.74
CA LEU A 16 -28.30 -15.56 10.56
C LEU A 16 -27.92 -14.88 11.89
N LYS A 17 -28.76 -15.04 12.93
CA LYS A 17 -28.45 -14.52 14.27
C LYS A 17 -27.19 -15.18 14.87
N ALA A 18 -27.03 -16.50 14.69
CA ALA A 18 -25.84 -17.20 15.16
C ALA A 18 -24.55 -16.73 14.44
N GLN A 19 -24.62 -16.46 13.13
CA GLN A 19 -23.48 -15.87 12.40
C GLN A 19 -23.16 -14.47 12.87
N SER A 20 -24.19 -13.65 13.11
CA SER A 20 -24.05 -12.29 13.67
C SER A 20 -23.33 -12.33 15.02
N ASP A 21 -23.74 -13.21 15.93
CA ASP A 21 -23.09 -13.36 17.24
C ASP A 21 -21.64 -13.86 17.11
N ALA A 22 -21.39 -14.81 16.21
CA ALA A 22 -20.04 -15.32 15.96
C ALA A 22 -19.10 -14.24 15.40
N MET A 23 -19.57 -13.46 14.42
CA MET A 23 -18.81 -12.32 13.87
C MET A 23 -18.52 -11.29 14.96
N HIS A 24 -19.51 -10.96 15.79
CA HIS A 24 -19.37 -10.01 16.89
C HIS A 24 -18.29 -10.43 17.88
N ALA A 25 -18.22 -11.73 18.20
CA ALA A 25 -17.27 -12.28 19.15
C ALA A 25 -15.84 -12.44 18.59
N THR A 26 -15.65 -12.46 17.26
CA THR A 26 -14.38 -12.86 16.64
C THR A 26 -13.81 -11.85 15.66
N LEU A 27 -14.57 -11.49 14.62
CA LEU A 27 -14.04 -10.74 13.47
C LEU A 27 -14.38 -9.24 13.53
N GLN A 28 -15.43 -8.84 14.25
CA GLN A 28 -15.95 -7.46 14.20
C GLN A 28 -14.94 -6.42 14.70
N SER A 29 -14.09 -6.75 15.68
CA SER A 29 -13.01 -5.85 16.13
C SER A 29 -11.93 -5.59 15.09
N HIS A 30 -11.90 -6.39 14.02
CA HIS A 30 -10.96 -6.30 12.90
C HIS A 30 -11.60 -5.70 11.63
N GLY A 31 -12.83 -5.16 11.74
CA GLY A 31 -13.47 -4.39 10.67
C GLY A 31 -14.58 -5.12 9.89
N TYR A 32 -14.88 -6.38 10.20
CA TYR A 32 -15.98 -7.11 9.56
C TYR A 32 -17.34 -6.65 10.11
N GLU A 33 -18.18 -6.08 9.25
CA GLU A 33 -19.42 -5.42 9.70
C GLU A 33 -20.68 -5.86 8.96
N TYR A 34 -20.61 -6.59 7.83
CA TYR A 34 -21.79 -6.96 7.04
C TYR A 34 -22.18 -8.43 7.20
N ILE A 35 -23.46 -8.69 7.50
CA ILE A 35 -24.11 -10.00 7.34
C ILE A 35 -24.96 -9.97 6.06
N ASN A 36 -24.45 -10.57 4.98
CA ASN A 36 -25.11 -10.52 3.68
C ASN A 36 -25.94 -11.78 3.40
N VAL A 37 -27.26 -11.64 3.36
CA VAL A 37 -28.17 -12.74 2.99
C VAL A 37 -28.19 -12.89 1.47
N ASP A 38 -27.73 -14.04 1.01
CA ASP A 38 -27.68 -14.36 -0.41
C ASP A 38 -29.06 -14.81 -0.96
N ALA A 39 -29.08 -15.50 -2.10
CA ALA A 39 -30.33 -15.93 -2.74
C ALA A 39 -31.29 -16.68 -1.79
N GLY A 40 -32.60 -16.63 -2.11
CA GLY A 40 -33.63 -17.43 -1.45
C GLY A 40 -34.29 -16.82 -0.21
N TRP A 41 -33.98 -15.57 0.16
CA TRP A 41 -34.61 -14.89 1.30
C TRP A 41 -36.09 -14.54 1.07
N ASN A 42 -36.48 -14.24 -0.17
CA ASN A 42 -37.86 -13.86 -0.51
C ASN A 42 -38.74 -15.10 -0.78
N GLY A 43 -40.01 -15.03 -0.35
CA GLY A 43 -41.03 -16.07 -0.56
C GLY A 43 -42.05 -15.74 -1.65
N GLY A 44 -42.02 -14.52 -2.18
CA GLY A 44 -42.96 -14.07 -3.22
C GLY A 44 -42.89 -12.57 -3.46
N ILE A 45 -43.97 -12.02 -4.02
CA ILE A 45 -44.17 -10.58 -4.28
C ILE A 45 -45.49 -10.10 -3.67
N ASP A 46 -45.56 -8.83 -3.29
CA ASP A 46 -46.77 -8.19 -2.80
C ASP A 46 -47.72 -7.76 -3.95
N GLY A 47 -48.85 -7.15 -3.60
CA GLY A 47 -49.84 -6.66 -4.57
C GLY A 47 -49.34 -5.55 -5.51
N TYR A 48 -48.11 -5.07 -5.33
CA TYR A 48 -47.44 -4.07 -6.15
C TYR A 48 -46.17 -4.61 -6.83
N GLY A 49 -45.96 -5.93 -6.80
CA GLY A 49 -44.81 -6.60 -7.39
C GLY A 49 -43.50 -6.43 -6.63
N ARG A 50 -43.51 -5.91 -5.40
CA ARG A 50 -42.31 -5.76 -4.57
C ARG A 50 -42.02 -7.07 -3.82
N PRO A 51 -40.75 -7.44 -3.58
CA PRO A 51 -40.41 -8.71 -2.94
C PRO A 51 -40.92 -8.79 -1.49
N VAL A 52 -41.36 -9.98 -1.08
CA VAL A 52 -41.84 -10.28 0.29
C VAL A 52 -40.93 -11.36 0.90
N PRO A 53 -40.41 -11.16 2.12
CA PRO A 53 -39.59 -12.17 2.80
C PRO A 53 -40.34 -13.49 3.02
N SER A 54 -39.62 -14.61 2.98
CA SER A 54 -40.19 -15.93 3.25
C SER A 54 -40.66 -16.05 4.71
N SER A 55 -41.95 -16.25 4.94
CA SER A 55 -42.49 -16.51 6.28
C SER A 55 -42.05 -17.87 6.86
N THR A 56 -41.56 -18.77 6.00
CA THR A 56 -40.99 -20.07 6.43
C THR A 56 -39.59 -19.89 6.99
N LEU A 57 -38.75 -19.07 6.36
CA LEU A 57 -37.37 -18.81 6.82
C LEU A 57 -37.34 -17.81 7.98
N TYR A 58 -38.29 -16.87 7.98
CA TYR A 58 -38.41 -15.78 8.95
C TYR A 58 -39.82 -15.79 9.59
N PRO A 59 -40.11 -16.75 10.49
CA PRO A 59 -41.44 -16.90 11.11
C PRO A 59 -41.87 -15.68 11.95
N ASN A 60 -40.92 -14.89 12.44
CA ASN A 60 -41.17 -13.62 13.14
C ASN A 60 -41.01 -12.38 12.23
N GLY A 61 -40.91 -12.59 10.93
CA GLY A 61 -40.59 -11.56 9.93
C GLY A 61 -39.09 -11.28 9.82
N LEU A 62 -38.65 -10.83 8.64
CA LEU A 62 -37.24 -10.51 8.39
C LEU A 62 -36.74 -9.33 9.24
N GLN A 63 -37.63 -8.40 9.60
CA GLN A 63 -37.29 -7.25 10.45
C GLN A 63 -36.75 -7.67 11.82
N ASP A 64 -37.20 -8.81 12.37
CA ASP A 64 -36.65 -9.37 13.62
C ASP A 64 -35.17 -9.76 13.48
N VAL A 65 -34.74 -10.21 12.31
CA VAL A 65 -33.33 -10.52 12.02
C VAL A 65 -32.54 -9.23 11.80
N ILE A 66 -33.07 -8.29 11.01
CA ILE A 66 -32.42 -7.00 10.73
C ILE A 66 -32.13 -6.26 12.04
N ASN A 67 -33.14 -6.11 12.89
CA ASN A 67 -32.99 -5.45 14.19
C ASN A 67 -31.96 -6.14 15.09
N TYR A 68 -31.86 -7.48 15.01
CA TYR A 68 -30.88 -8.23 15.79
C TYR A 68 -29.45 -7.97 15.31
N VAL A 69 -29.21 -8.03 14.00
CA VAL A 69 -27.90 -7.73 13.39
C VAL A 69 -27.48 -6.30 13.72
N HIS A 70 -28.39 -5.33 13.58
CA HIS A 70 -28.13 -3.94 13.95
C HIS A 70 -27.85 -3.75 15.45
N ALA A 71 -28.49 -4.53 16.33
CA ALA A 71 -28.22 -4.48 17.77
C ALA A 71 -26.80 -4.95 18.14
N ASN A 72 -26.17 -5.79 17.31
CA ASN A 72 -24.76 -6.16 17.40
C ASN A 72 -23.82 -5.10 16.78
N GLY A 73 -24.36 -3.97 16.30
CA GLY A 73 -23.60 -2.89 15.63
C GLY A 73 -23.13 -3.27 14.23
N GLN A 74 -23.78 -4.26 13.61
CA GLN A 74 -23.47 -4.77 12.27
C GLN A 74 -24.47 -4.21 11.26
N LYS A 75 -24.20 -4.45 9.99
CA LYS A 75 -25.01 -4.09 8.82
C LYS A 75 -25.56 -5.35 8.16
N ILE A 76 -26.66 -5.23 7.43
CA ILE A 76 -27.29 -6.39 6.77
C ILE A 76 -27.56 -6.12 5.28
N GLY A 77 -27.27 -7.13 4.46
CA GLY A 77 -27.44 -7.07 3.02
C GLY A 77 -28.43 -8.08 2.46
N LEU A 78 -28.99 -7.77 1.30
CA LEU A 78 -29.88 -8.64 0.52
C LEU A 78 -29.36 -8.89 -0.90
N TYR A 79 -29.99 -9.87 -1.54
CA TYR A 79 -29.71 -10.31 -2.90
C TYR A 79 -30.92 -10.07 -3.81
N MET A 80 -30.68 -9.64 -5.06
CA MET A 80 -31.70 -9.44 -6.10
C MET A 80 -31.12 -9.74 -7.49
N ILE A 81 -31.99 -9.77 -8.50
CA ILE A 81 -31.64 -9.97 -9.91
C ILE A 81 -32.25 -8.83 -10.74
N PRO A 82 -31.58 -8.34 -11.81
CA PRO A 82 -32.12 -7.35 -12.72
C PRO A 82 -33.48 -7.72 -13.35
N GLY A 83 -34.25 -6.70 -13.72
CA GLY A 83 -35.49 -6.85 -14.46
C GLY A 83 -36.74 -7.01 -13.61
N LEU A 84 -37.86 -7.15 -14.32
CA LEU A 84 -39.20 -7.25 -13.76
C LEU A 84 -39.66 -8.70 -13.65
N SER A 85 -40.20 -9.07 -12.48
CA SER A 85 -40.79 -10.39 -12.27
C SER A 85 -41.87 -10.72 -13.33
N PRO A 86 -41.77 -11.87 -14.03
CA PRO A 86 -42.81 -12.35 -14.93
C PRO A 86 -44.17 -12.53 -14.23
N GLN A 87 -44.17 -12.89 -12.94
CA GLN A 87 -45.40 -12.98 -12.15
C GLN A 87 -46.10 -11.62 -12.02
N ALA A 88 -45.33 -10.55 -11.74
CA ALA A 88 -45.86 -9.20 -11.62
C ALA A 88 -46.39 -8.67 -12.96
N TYR A 89 -45.69 -8.97 -14.07
CA TYR A 89 -46.11 -8.64 -15.43
C TYR A 89 -47.40 -9.36 -15.84
N ASN A 90 -47.47 -10.68 -15.63
CA ASN A 90 -48.63 -11.49 -16.04
C ASN A 90 -49.91 -11.11 -15.28
N ALA A 91 -49.78 -10.72 -14.00
CA ALA A 91 -50.88 -10.21 -13.21
C ALA A 91 -51.19 -8.71 -13.48
N ASN A 92 -50.37 -8.05 -14.31
CA ASN A 92 -50.41 -6.61 -14.60
C ASN A 92 -50.58 -5.76 -13.33
N LEU A 93 -49.78 -6.05 -12.30
CA LEU A 93 -49.93 -5.41 -10.99
C LEU A 93 -49.76 -3.88 -11.09
N PRO A 94 -50.47 -3.11 -10.24
CA PRO A 94 -50.24 -1.67 -10.13
C PRO A 94 -48.86 -1.39 -9.50
N ILE A 95 -48.25 -0.26 -9.87
CA ILE A 95 -47.00 0.18 -9.22
C ILE A 95 -47.35 1.00 -7.96
N TYR A 96 -46.69 0.67 -6.84
CA TYR A 96 -46.93 1.31 -5.54
C TYR A 96 -46.75 2.84 -5.64
N ASN A 97 -47.73 3.59 -5.09
CA ASN A 97 -47.74 5.06 -5.10
C ASN A 97 -47.57 5.70 -6.51
N ALA A 98 -47.98 4.99 -7.56
CA ALA A 98 -47.93 5.48 -8.93
C ALA A 98 -49.26 5.24 -9.67
N PRO A 99 -50.29 6.08 -9.40
CA PRO A 99 -51.60 5.92 -10.04
C PRO A 99 -51.51 5.91 -11.56
N GLY A 100 -52.18 4.94 -12.20
CA GLY A 100 -52.15 4.76 -13.66
C GLY A 100 -50.94 4.02 -14.22
N CYS A 101 -49.94 3.68 -13.38
CA CYS A 101 -48.81 2.85 -13.76
C CYS A 101 -49.08 1.37 -13.43
N THR A 102 -48.81 0.48 -14.39
CA THR A 102 -48.91 -0.97 -14.21
C THR A 102 -47.68 -1.67 -14.78
N MET A 103 -47.44 -2.92 -14.39
CA MET A 103 -46.26 -3.69 -14.82
C MET A 103 -46.14 -3.88 -16.32
N GLN A 104 -47.26 -4.01 -17.04
CA GLN A 104 -47.22 -4.13 -18.51
C GLN A 104 -46.82 -2.82 -19.21
N ASN A 105 -46.97 -1.66 -18.55
CA ASN A 105 -46.65 -0.35 -19.13
C ASN A 105 -45.15 -0.03 -19.13
N ILE A 106 -44.33 -0.83 -18.45
CA ILE A 106 -42.92 -0.51 -18.20
C ILE A 106 -41.95 -1.52 -18.80
N VAL A 107 -42.39 -2.54 -19.53
CA VAL A 107 -41.50 -3.52 -20.17
C VAL A 107 -41.18 -3.14 -21.61
N VAL A 108 -40.04 -3.62 -22.10
CA VAL A 108 -39.71 -3.60 -23.53
C VAL A 108 -40.61 -4.59 -24.27
N LEU A 109 -41.10 -4.19 -25.46
CA LEU A 109 -41.88 -5.04 -26.36
C LEU A 109 -41.19 -5.13 -27.74
N PRO A 110 -41.11 -6.34 -28.36
CA PRO A 110 -41.50 -7.64 -27.81
C PRO A 110 -40.71 -8.00 -26.53
N LEU A 111 -41.28 -8.85 -25.67
CA LEU A 111 -40.68 -9.19 -24.37
C LEU A 111 -39.27 -9.76 -24.57
N THR A 112 -38.30 -9.19 -23.85
CA THR A 112 -36.92 -9.66 -23.76
C THR A 112 -36.51 -9.79 -22.30
N THR A 113 -35.41 -10.48 -22.03
CA THR A 113 -34.89 -10.70 -20.68
C THR A 113 -33.86 -9.62 -20.28
N ALA A 114 -33.67 -9.44 -18.97
CA ALA A 114 -32.73 -8.47 -18.39
C ALA A 114 -31.49 -9.14 -17.79
N ASP A 115 -31.56 -10.44 -17.52
CA ASP A 115 -30.57 -11.20 -16.76
C ASP A 115 -30.15 -12.48 -17.50
N TYR A 116 -29.00 -13.05 -17.11
CA TYR A 116 -28.46 -14.27 -17.72
C TYR A 116 -29.38 -15.49 -17.55
N TRP A 117 -30.06 -15.64 -16.42
CA TRP A 117 -30.91 -16.81 -16.16
C TRP A 117 -32.33 -16.70 -16.75
N ASN A 118 -32.65 -15.61 -17.44
CA ASN A 118 -33.97 -15.35 -18.03
C ASN A 118 -35.10 -15.32 -16.98
N LEU A 119 -34.80 -14.81 -15.78
CA LEU A 119 -35.74 -14.74 -14.67
C LEU A 119 -36.54 -13.44 -14.65
N GLY A 120 -36.01 -12.35 -15.21
CA GLY A 120 -36.61 -11.01 -15.24
C GLY A 120 -36.84 -10.51 -16.67
N TYR A 121 -37.99 -9.87 -16.90
CA TYR A 121 -38.26 -9.14 -18.15
C TYR A 121 -37.57 -7.77 -18.14
N LYS A 122 -37.05 -7.36 -19.30
CA LYS A 122 -36.39 -6.08 -19.50
C LYS A 122 -37.36 -4.92 -19.30
N ILE A 123 -36.97 -4.00 -18.41
CA ILE A 123 -37.71 -2.77 -18.13
C ILE A 123 -37.30 -1.69 -19.16
N ASP A 124 -38.29 -1.01 -19.74
CA ASP A 124 -38.13 0.16 -20.59
C ASP A 124 -38.04 1.42 -19.72
N PHE A 125 -36.81 1.80 -19.33
CA PHE A 125 -36.56 2.99 -18.52
C PHE A 125 -36.84 4.32 -19.24
N SER A 126 -37.20 4.31 -20.53
CA SER A 126 -37.76 5.51 -21.18
C SER A 126 -39.20 5.81 -20.71
N LYS A 127 -39.87 4.85 -20.06
CA LYS A 127 -41.22 5.02 -19.52
C LYS A 127 -41.16 5.73 -18.16
N PRO A 128 -41.98 6.78 -17.93
CA PRO A 128 -41.96 7.53 -16.67
C PRO A 128 -42.40 6.70 -15.44
N CYS A 129 -43.07 5.56 -15.66
CA CYS A 129 -43.48 4.64 -14.60
C CYS A 129 -42.37 3.66 -14.17
N ALA A 130 -41.35 3.44 -15.00
CA ALA A 130 -40.31 2.43 -14.75
C ALA A 130 -39.48 2.77 -13.50
N GLN A 131 -38.94 3.99 -13.42
CA GLN A 131 -38.18 4.43 -12.25
C GLN A 131 -39.01 4.39 -10.95
N LYS A 132 -40.31 4.68 -11.03
CA LYS A 132 -41.19 4.64 -9.85
C LYS A 132 -41.31 3.24 -9.25
N TYR A 133 -41.29 2.20 -10.10
CA TYR A 133 -41.29 0.82 -9.63
C TYR A 133 -40.01 0.50 -8.85
N ILE A 134 -38.84 0.84 -9.41
CA ILE A 134 -37.55 0.63 -8.74
C ILE A 134 -37.46 1.42 -7.43
N ASN A 135 -37.84 2.71 -7.45
CA ASN A 135 -37.91 3.55 -6.25
C ASN A 135 -38.79 2.91 -5.17
N SER A 136 -39.94 2.33 -5.53
CA SER A 136 -40.85 1.73 -4.54
C SER A 136 -40.27 0.52 -3.81
N ILE A 137 -39.31 -0.19 -4.42
CA ILE A 137 -38.59 -1.30 -3.78
C ILE A 137 -37.42 -0.77 -2.96
N ALA A 138 -36.63 0.17 -3.51
CA ALA A 138 -35.54 0.77 -2.77
C ALA A 138 -36.02 1.51 -1.50
N ASP A 139 -37.15 2.22 -1.58
CA ASP A 139 -37.80 2.84 -0.42
C ASP A 139 -38.23 1.79 0.61
N LEU A 140 -38.73 0.62 0.16
CA LEU A 140 -39.07 -0.47 1.06
C LEU A 140 -37.83 -1.00 1.78
N PHE A 141 -36.73 -1.22 1.06
CA PHE A 141 -35.46 -1.64 1.64
C PHE A 141 -34.89 -0.60 2.61
N GLY A 142 -34.98 0.68 2.27
CA GLY A 142 -34.64 1.79 3.17
C GLY A 142 -35.48 1.79 4.45
N THR A 143 -36.79 1.53 4.36
CA THR A 143 -37.66 1.43 5.55
C THR A 143 -37.35 0.22 6.43
N TRP A 144 -36.83 -0.87 5.85
CA TRP A 144 -36.39 -2.03 6.61
C TRP A 144 -35.03 -1.81 7.28
N GLY A 145 -34.23 -0.86 6.79
CA GLY A 145 -32.85 -0.64 7.24
C GLY A 145 -31.87 -1.61 6.58
N ILE A 146 -32.06 -1.94 5.31
CA ILE A 146 -31.05 -2.68 4.54
C ILE A 146 -29.87 -1.76 4.25
N ASP A 147 -28.65 -2.28 4.38
CA ASP A 147 -27.40 -1.52 4.21
C ASP A 147 -26.67 -1.85 2.91
N PHE A 148 -26.98 -3.01 2.32
CA PHE A 148 -26.28 -3.57 1.16
C PHE A 148 -27.24 -4.32 0.24
N LEU A 149 -27.05 -4.18 -1.07
CA LEU A 149 -27.78 -4.93 -2.10
C LEU A 149 -26.79 -5.49 -3.12
N LYS A 150 -26.78 -6.83 -3.27
CA LYS A 150 -26.10 -7.53 -4.37
C LYS A 150 -27.09 -7.81 -5.49
N PHE A 151 -26.74 -7.38 -6.70
CA PHE A 151 -27.34 -7.83 -7.94
C PHE A 151 -26.54 -8.98 -8.51
N ASP A 152 -27.23 -10.02 -8.95
CA ASP A 152 -26.62 -11.14 -9.63
C ASP A 152 -27.14 -11.26 -11.06
N SER A 153 -26.49 -12.10 -11.88
CA SER A 153 -26.89 -12.33 -13.27
C SER A 153 -26.83 -11.08 -14.16
N VAL A 154 -26.03 -10.08 -13.77
CA VAL A 154 -25.88 -8.80 -14.47
C VAL A 154 -25.16 -8.99 -15.81
N THR A 155 -25.64 -8.28 -16.82
CA THR A 155 -25.12 -8.27 -18.20
C THR A 155 -24.97 -6.82 -18.71
N PRO A 156 -24.02 -6.49 -19.61
CA PRO A 156 -23.02 -7.37 -20.25
C PRO A 156 -22.01 -7.99 -19.28
N GLY A 157 -21.70 -9.26 -19.50
CA GLY A 157 -21.06 -10.15 -18.53
C GLY A 157 -21.91 -11.39 -18.30
N SER A 158 -21.58 -12.18 -17.28
CA SER A 158 -22.26 -13.41 -16.90
C SER A 158 -22.46 -14.38 -18.08
N GLY A 159 -21.50 -14.42 -19.03
CA GLY A 159 -21.59 -15.24 -20.25
C GLY A 159 -22.20 -14.54 -21.48
N HIS A 160 -22.70 -13.31 -21.35
CA HIS A 160 -23.12 -12.44 -22.46
C HIS A 160 -22.29 -11.16 -22.50
N ASN A 161 -21.13 -11.21 -23.14
CA ASN A 161 -20.16 -10.10 -23.20
C ASN A 161 -20.50 -9.07 -24.29
N ASP A 162 -21.79 -8.91 -24.60
CA ASP A 162 -22.33 -7.92 -25.53
C ASP A 162 -23.66 -7.38 -25.00
N THR A 163 -24.31 -6.50 -25.76
CA THR A 163 -25.56 -5.85 -25.33
C THR A 163 -26.81 -6.61 -25.77
N THR A 164 -26.73 -7.90 -26.10
CA THR A 164 -27.91 -8.70 -26.50
C THR A 164 -28.88 -8.90 -25.33
N ILE A 165 -28.33 -9.12 -24.14
CA ILE A 165 -29.01 -8.99 -22.85
C ILE A 165 -28.27 -7.86 -22.13
N ASP A 166 -29.01 -6.83 -21.68
CA ASP A 166 -28.38 -5.59 -21.23
C ASP A 166 -29.14 -5.02 -20.03
N ALA A 167 -28.51 -5.18 -18.86
CA ALA A 167 -28.97 -4.73 -17.56
C ALA A 167 -28.45 -3.34 -17.16
N ARG A 168 -27.67 -2.64 -18.01
CA ARG A 168 -27.10 -1.33 -17.63
C ARG A 168 -28.16 -0.30 -17.25
N GLY A 169 -29.31 -0.35 -17.92
CA GLY A 169 -30.48 0.48 -17.57
C GLY A 169 -31.03 0.17 -16.18
N ASP A 170 -31.15 -1.11 -15.83
CA ASP A 170 -31.56 -1.55 -14.50
C ASP A 170 -30.53 -1.10 -13.44
N VAL A 171 -29.24 -1.34 -13.68
CA VAL A 171 -28.16 -0.95 -12.78
C VAL A 171 -28.17 0.57 -12.52
N ALA A 172 -28.31 1.39 -13.56
CA ALA A 172 -28.40 2.85 -13.39
C ALA A 172 -29.64 3.28 -12.59
N ALA A 173 -30.80 2.67 -12.86
CA ALA A 173 -32.04 2.98 -12.15
C ALA A 173 -32.00 2.58 -10.68
N TRP A 174 -31.40 1.43 -10.36
CA TRP A 174 -31.20 0.95 -8.99
C TRP A 174 -30.18 1.80 -8.24
N SER A 175 -29.06 2.15 -8.88
CA SER A 175 -28.09 3.09 -8.32
C SER A 175 -28.75 4.40 -7.87
N GLN A 176 -29.57 5.00 -8.74
CA GLN A 176 -30.32 6.22 -8.41
C GLN A 176 -31.31 5.99 -7.26
N ALA A 177 -31.98 4.85 -7.22
CA ALA A 177 -33.01 4.57 -6.22
C ALA A 177 -32.44 4.23 -4.84
N LEU A 178 -31.25 3.63 -4.78
CA LEU A 178 -30.56 3.23 -3.55
C LEU A 178 -29.80 4.38 -2.89
N ALA A 179 -29.28 5.33 -3.69
CA ALA A 179 -28.46 6.44 -3.19
C ALA A 179 -29.09 7.27 -2.04
N PRO A 180 -30.39 7.62 -2.05
CA PRO A 180 -31.03 8.35 -0.94
C PRO A 180 -31.02 7.60 0.40
N HIS A 181 -30.87 6.28 0.36
CA HIS A 181 -30.89 5.40 1.52
C HIS A 181 -29.48 5.00 1.98
N GLY A 182 -28.43 5.37 1.25
CA GLY A 182 -27.05 5.02 1.57
C GLY A 182 -26.75 3.52 1.47
N ILE A 183 -27.50 2.79 0.65
CA ILE A 183 -27.35 1.34 0.46
C ILE A 183 -26.18 1.06 -0.49
N TRP A 184 -25.22 0.22 -0.07
CA TRP A 184 -24.15 -0.26 -0.93
C TRP A 184 -24.71 -1.10 -2.09
N PHE A 185 -24.26 -0.84 -3.31
CA PHE A 185 -24.71 -1.57 -4.49
C PHE A 185 -23.58 -2.40 -5.12
N GLU A 186 -23.74 -3.72 -5.10
CA GLU A 186 -22.76 -4.71 -5.57
C GLU A 186 -23.27 -5.43 -6.82
N LEU A 187 -22.41 -5.64 -7.82
CA LEU A 187 -22.78 -6.32 -9.07
C LEU A 187 -22.10 -7.68 -9.20
N SER A 188 -22.84 -8.65 -9.70
CA SER A 188 -22.47 -10.04 -9.94
C SER A 188 -23.29 -10.52 -11.15
N TRP A 189 -22.94 -11.52 -11.96
CA TRP A 189 -22.05 -12.63 -11.70
C TRP A 189 -20.61 -12.37 -12.17
N ALA A 190 -20.25 -12.60 -13.43
CA ALA A 190 -18.90 -12.34 -13.94
C ALA A 190 -18.94 -11.19 -14.95
N LEU A 191 -18.68 -9.95 -14.54
CA LEU A 191 -18.91 -8.77 -15.37
C LEU A 191 -17.90 -8.66 -16.52
N ASP A 192 -18.33 -8.13 -17.66
CA ASP A 192 -17.41 -7.87 -18.79
C ASP A 192 -16.57 -6.61 -18.53
N HIS A 193 -15.24 -6.76 -18.62
CA HIS A 193 -14.25 -5.69 -18.41
C HIS A 193 -14.42 -4.52 -19.38
N ASN A 194 -14.93 -4.76 -20.59
CA ASN A 194 -15.19 -3.69 -21.56
C ASN A 194 -16.19 -2.63 -21.07
N TYR A 195 -16.93 -2.93 -20.00
CA TYR A 195 -17.93 -2.05 -19.40
C TYR A 195 -17.56 -1.59 -17.99
N ALA A 196 -16.31 -1.77 -17.54
CA ALA A 196 -15.84 -1.38 -16.21
C ALA A 196 -16.16 0.09 -15.86
N ASP A 197 -15.95 1.03 -16.80
CA ASP A 197 -16.31 2.45 -16.62
C ASP A 197 -17.80 2.66 -16.32
N THR A 198 -18.67 1.85 -16.95
CA THR A 198 -20.12 1.91 -16.70
C THR A 198 -20.44 1.36 -15.32
N TRP A 199 -19.83 0.25 -14.91
CA TRP A 199 -20.05 -0.35 -13.59
C TRP A 199 -19.60 0.59 -12.48
N LYS A 200 -18.41 1.16 -12.62
CA LYS A 200 -17.84 2.15 -11.69
C LYS A 200 -18.68 3.41 -11.56
N GLN A 201 -19.42 3.79 -12.60
CA GLN A 201 -20.33 4.93 -12.53
C GLN A 201 -21.53 4.68 -11.60
N TYR A 202 -22.04 3.44 -11.54
CA TYR A 202 -23.34 3.14 -10.95
C TYR A 202 -23.29 2.21 -9.73
N ALA A 203 -22.19 1.50 -9.48
CA ALA A 203 -22.07 0.53 -8.40
C ALA A 203 -20.84 0.80 -7.52
N ASN A 204 -20.88 0.25 -6.31
CA ASN A 204 -19.78 0.32 -5.35
C ASN A 204 -18.80 -0.85 -5.49
N GLY A 205 -19.24 -1.98 -6.05
CA GLY A 205 -18.39 -3.10 -6.41
C GLY A 205 -18.95 -3.91 -7.57
N TRP A 206 -18.08 -4.68 -8.21
CA TRP A 206 -18.41 -5.56 -9.33
C TRP A 206 -17.54 -6.81 -9.34
N ARG A 207 -18.17 -7.95 -9.57
CA ARG A 207 -17.47 -9.23 -9.61
C ARG A 207 -16.76 -9.47 -10.94
N VAL A 208 -15.50 -9.85 -10.85
CA VAL A 208 -14.61 -9.95 -12.03
C VAL A 208 -14.60 -11.33 -12.67
N ASP A 209 -15.11 -12.36 -12.00
CA ASP A 209 -15.10 -13.75 -12.48
C ASP A 209 -16.28 -14.56 -11.90
N TRP A 210 -16.43 -15.83 -12.30
CA TRP A 210 -17.48 -16.74 -11.84
C TRP A 210 -17.34 -17.11 -10.35
N ASP A 211 -18.33 -17.81 -9.79
CA ASP A 211 -18.32 -18.26 -8.38
C ASP A 211 -17.05 -19.04 -8.04
N VAL A 212 -16.37 -18.64 -6.97
CA VAL A 212 -15.23 -19.42 -6.44
C VAL A 212 -15.71 -20.62 -5.62
N GLU A 213 -17.00 -20.64 -5.28
CA GLU A 213 -17.66 -21.62 -4.44
C GLU A 213 -18.25 -22.80 -5.25
N ALA A 214 -18.36 -23.97 -4.60
CA ALA A 214 -19.09 -25.12 -5.09
C ALA A 214 -20.23 -25.48 -4.12
N TYR A 215 -21.48 -25.33 -4.57
CA TYR A 215 -22.68 -25.55 -3.74
C TYR A 215 -23.23 -26.98 -3.78
N GLN A 216 -22.36 -27.96 -4.03
CA GLN A 216 -22.77 -29.37 -4.14
C GLN A 216 -22.57 -30.13 -2.82
N PRO A 217 -23.58 -30.86 -2.33
CA PRO A 217 -23.44 -31.67 -1.12
C PRO A 217 -22.26 -32.66 -1.20
N GLY A 218 -21.40 -32.64 -0.19
CA GLY A 218 -20.23 -33.54 -0.11
C GLY A 218 -19.01 -33.08 -0.91
N VAL A 219 -19.09 -31.95 -1.60
CA VAL A 219 -17.94 -31.27 -2.22
C VAL A 219 -17.41 -30.21 -1.26
N LYS A 220 -16.10 -29.93 -1.30
CA LYS A 220 -15.50 -28.83 -0.54
C LYS A 220 -15.98 -27.50 -1.10
N LEU A 221 -16.00 -26.46 -0.28
CA LEU A 221 -16.57 -25.18 -0.67
C LEU A 221 -15.81 -24.54 -1.83
N THR A 222 -14.49 -24.74 -1.94
CA THR A 222 -13.67 -24.26 -3.06
C THR A 222 -12.48 -25.19 -3.33
N GLU A 223 -11.68 -24.86 -4.34
CA GLU A 223 -10.44 -25.55 -4.66
C GLU A 223 -9.40 -24.58 -5.23
N TRP A 224 -8.12 -24.98 -5.24
CA TRP A 224 -7.03 -24.11 -5.67
C TRP A 224 -7.23 -23.51 -7.06
N ASN A 225 -7.76 -24.28 -8.02
CA ASN A 225 -7.99 -23.78 -9.38
C ASN A 225 -8.96 -22.59 -9.42
N ASN A 226 -9.94 -22.53 -8.51
CA ASN A 226 -10.87 -21.43 -8.40
C ASN A 226 -10.20 -20.15 -7.88
N ILE A 227 -9.18 -20.28 -7.03
CA ILE A 227 -8.38 -19.15 -6.53
C ILE A 227 -7.34 -18.73 -7.58
N ALA A 228 -6.66 -19.70 -8.20
CA ALA A 228 -5.58 -19.45 -9.14
C ALA A 228 -6.05 -18.71 -10.41
N ARG A 229 -7.28 -18.96 -10.88
CA ARG A 229 -7.85 -18.28 -12.06
C ARG A 229 -8.06 -16.77 -11.86
N LEU A 230 -8.20 -16.31 -10.62
CA LEU A 230 -8.39 -14.89 -10.31
C LEU A 230 -7.11 -14.05 -10.48
N PHE A 231 -5.91 -14.65 -10.53
CA PHE A 231 -4.66 -13.89 -10.69
C PHE A 231 -4.60 -13.15 -12.05
N PRO A 232 -4.88 -13.79 -13.19
CA PRO A 232 -5.07 -13.09 -14.47
C PRO A 232 -6.12 -11.97 -14.45
N ASP A 233 -7.25 -12.17 -13.77
CA ASP A 233 -8.29 -11.15 -13.67
C ASP A 233 -7.82 -9.97 -12.81
N ALA A 234 -7.21 -10.23 -11.66
CA ALA A 234 -6.59 -9.19 -10.83
C ALA A 234 -5.57 -8.35 -11.63
N ALA A 235 -4.78 -8.98 -12.49
CA ALA A 235 -3.80 -8.29 -13.34
C ALA A 235 -4.46 -7.41 -14.42
N THR A 236 -5.70 -7.74 -14.81
CA THR A 236 -6.48 -7.01 -15.82
C THR A 236 -7.24 -5.85 -15.17
N TRP A 237 -7.87 -6.10 -14.03
CA TRP A 237 -8.84 -5.21 -13.38
C TRP A 237 -8.25 -4.27 -12.32
N TRP A 238 -6.96 -4.35 -11.98
CA TRP A 238 -6.39 -3.58 -10.86
C TRP A 238 -6.56 -2.05 -11.01
N ARG A 239 -6.62 -1.54 -12.24
CA ARG A 239 -6.77 -0.10 -12.53
C ARG A 239 -8.19 0.41 -12.32
N ASP A 240 -9.16 -0.50 -12.33
CA ASP A 240 -10.58 -0.15 -12.22
C ASP A 240 -11.00 0.00 -10.76
N ALA A 241 -10.30 -0.69 -9.84
CA ALA A 241 -10.57 -0.67 -8.41
C ALA A 241 -9.82 0.45 -7.66
N GLY A 242 -10.46 0.98 -6.62
CA GLY A 242 -9.92 2.00 -5.73
C GLY A 242 -11.04 2.80 -5.06
N PRO A 243 -10.72 3.90 -4.35
CA PRO A 243 -11.74 4.78 -3.81
C PRO A 243 -12.76 5.21 -4.89
N GLY A 244 -14.01 4.78 -4.74
CA GLY A 244 -15.09 5.01 -5.70
C GLY A 244 -15.66 3.76 -6.36
N GLY A 245 -15.00 2.60 -6.24
CA GLY A 245 -15.53 1.33 -6.75
C GLY A 245 -14.49 0.21 -6.66
N TRP A 246 -14.91 -1.02 -6.40
CA TRP A 246 -13.96 -2.09 -6.07
C TRP A 246 -14.22 -3.40 -6.83
N ASN A 247 -13.17 -4.16 -7.07
CA ASN A 247 -13.27 -5.50 -7.64
C ASN A 247 -13.78 -6.50 -6.58
N ASP A 248 -14.79 -7.30 -6.91
CA ASP A 248 -15.27 -8.45 -6.15
C ASP A 248 -14.65 -9.73 -6.73
N PHE A 249 -13.93 -10.47 -5.89
CA PHE A 249 -13.34 -11.77 -6.23
C PHE A 249 -14.23 -12.94 -5.79
N ASP A 250 -15.49 -12.63 -5.46
CA ASP A 250 -16.40 -13.49 -4.73
C ASP A 250 -15.91 -13.74 -3.29
N SER A 251 -16.57 -14.67 -2.60
CA SER A 251 -16.31 -14.93 -1.19
C SER A 251 -14.91 -15.49 -0.91
N LEU A 252 -14.31 -15.03 0.19
CA LEU A 252 -13.05 -15.52 0.72
C LEU A 252 -13.29 -16.71 1.67
N ASN A 253 -12.99 -17.91 1.18
CA ASN A 253 -13.22 -19.18 1.87
C ASN A 253 -11.91 -19.73 2.48
N VAL A 254 -11.48 -19.15 3.60
CA VAL A 254 -10.19 -19.48 4.26
C VAL A 254 -10.35 -19.80 5.77
N GLY A 255 -11.56 -19.66 6.29
CA GLY A 255 -11.88 -19.77 7.71
C GLY A 255 -11.85 -21.19 8.27
N ASN A 256 -12.02 -22.23 7.45
CA ASN A 256 -12.06 -23.63 7.89
C ASN A 256 -11.57 -24.57 6.78
N GLY A 257 -10.33 -25.05 6.87
CA GLY A 257 -9.72 -25.84 5.80
C GLY A 257 -10.45 -27.16 5.49
N ALA A 258 -11.14 -27.75 6.47
CA ALA A 258 -11.93 -28.95 6.26
C ALA A 258 -13.23 -28.67 5.49
N MET A 259 -13.79 -27.46 5.60
CA MET A 259 -14.93 -26.99 4.82
C MET A 259 -14.46 -26.47 3.45
N ASP A 260 -13.44 -25.62 3.46
CA ASP A 260 -12.95 -24.86 2.31
C ASP A 260 -12.39 -25.76 1.21
N GLY A 261 -11.59 -26.77 1.57
CA GLY A 261 -10.89 -27.62 0.59
C GLY A 261 -9.50 -27.13 0.20
N LEU A 262 -9.03 -26.05 0.81
CA LEU A 262 -7.71 -25.47 0.58
C LEU A 262 -6.70 -25.90 1.66
N THR A 263 -5.45 -26.12 1.25
CA THR A 263 -4.31 -26.28 2.15
C THR A 263 -4.02 -24.98 2.92
N GLN A 264 -3.17 -25.03 3.96
CA GLN A 264 -2.80 -23.81 4.70
C GLN A 264 -2.11 -22.77 3.82
N ASP A 265 -1.25 -23.20 2.90
CA ASP A 265 -0.55 -22.29 1.99
C ASP A 265 -1.50 -21.67 0.96
N GLU A 266 -2.43 -22.46 0.40
CA GLU A 266 -3.45 -21.95 -0.52
C GLU A 266 -4.42 -20.96 0.17
N ARG A 267 -4.83 -21.24 1.41
CA ARG A 267 -5.65 -20.30 2.21
C ARG A 267 -4.91 -18.98 2.47
N ARG A 268 -3.62 -19.04 2.80
CA ARG A 268 -2.80 -17.84 2.98
C ARG A 268 -2.65 -17.07 1.67
N THR A 269 -2.49 -17.77 0.55
CA THR A 269 -2.40 -17.15 -0.78
C THR A 269 -3.72 -16.53 -1.23
N ALA A 270 -4.86 -17.16 -0.94
CA ALA A 270 -6.17 -16.55 -1.16
C ALA A 270 -6.32 -15.26 -0.36
N MET A 271 -6.09 -15.27 0.96
CA MET A 271 -6.17 -14.04 1.76
C MET A 271 -5.15 -12.98 1.30
N THR A 272 -3.96 -13.38 0.88
CA THR A 272 -2.95 -12.47 0.29
C THR A 272 -3.45 -11.82 -1.00
N LEU A 273 -4.09 -12.57 -1.90
CA LEU A 273 -4.65 -12.06 -3.15
C LEU A 273 -5.77 -11.03 -2.89
N TRP A 274 -6.71 -11.35 -1.99
CA TRP A 274 -7.79 -10.42 -1.62
C TRP A 274 -7.23 -9.16 -0.96
N ALA A 275 -6.26 -9.32 -0.06
CA ALA A 275 -5.64 -8.19 0.63
C ALA A 275 -4.89 -7.27 -0.34
N MET A 276 -3.97 -7.82 -1.13
CA MET A 276 -3.15 -7.01 -2.04
C MET A 276 -3.99 -6.35 -3.14
N SER A 277 -5.12 -6.93 -3.54
CA SER A 277 -5.98 -6.37 -4.59
C SER A 277 -6.99 -5.36 -4.06
N SER A 278 -7.03 -5.11 -2.74
CA SER A 278 -8.09 -4.33 -2.08
C SER A 278 -9.50 -4.84 -2.44
N ALA A 279 -9.63 -6.15 -2.67
CA ALA A 279 -10.91 -6.79 -2.97
C ALA A 279 -11.76 -6.86 -1.70
N GLN A 280 -13.08 -6.99 -1.84
CA GLN A 280 -13.96 -7.00 -0.68
C GLN A 280 -13.71 -8.27 0.15
N LEU A 281 -13.51 -8.11 1.46
CA LEU A 281 -13.26 -9.22 2.38
C LEU A 281 -14.58 -9.83 2.87
N TYR A 282 -15.33 -10.42 1.93
CA TYR A 282 -16.54 -11.17 2.26
C TYR A 282 -16.22 -12.63 2.52
N THR A 283 -16.25 -13.06 3.77
CA THR A 283 -16.05 -14.49 4.05
C THR A 283 -17.32 -15.30 3.77
N GLY A 284 -17.18 -16.40 3.01
CA GLY A 284 -18.26 -17.36 2.76
C GLY A 284 -18.32 -18.50 3.79
N ASN A 285 -17.46 -18.46 4.81
CA ASN A 285 -17.38 -19.50 5.83
C ASN A 285 -18.56 -19.45 6.81
N ASP A 286 -18.88 -20.62 7.39
CA ASP A 286 -19.68 -20.68 8.62
C ASP A 286 -18.86 -20.12 9.79
N LEU A 287 -19.19 -18.90 10.22
CA LEU A 287 -18.49 -18.18 11.29
C LEU A 287 -18.59 -18.88 12.64
N THR A 288 -19.59 -19.78 12.82
CA THR A 288 -19.73 -20.57 14.04
C THR A 288 -18.75 -21.75 14.12
N ASN A 289 -18.01 -22.01 13.03
CA ASN A 289 -17.14 -23.17 12.88
C ASN A 289 -15.78 -22.81 12.24
N LEU A 290 -15.24 -21.63 12.54
CA LEU A 290 -13.89 -21.25 12.11
C LEU A 290 -12.82 -22.06 12.85
N ASP A 291 -11.76 -22.46 12.13
CA ASP A 291 -10.58 -23.09 12.73
C ASP A 291 -9.55 -22.04 13.21
N SER A 292 -8.61 -22.42 14.08
CA SER A 292 -7.65 -21.46 14.67
C SER A 292 -6.73 -20.83 13.64
N PHE A 293 -6.43 -21.53 12.53
CA PHE A 293 -5.62 -20.99 11.45
C PHE A 293 -6.42 -19.96 10.64
N GLY A 294 -7.67 -20.27 10.32
CA GLY A 294 -8.60 -19.38 9.62
C GLY A 294 -8.89 -18.09 10.40
N ILE A 295 -9.08 -18.17 11.72
CA ILE A 295 -9.16 -16.98 12.58
C ILE A 295 -7.87 -16.15 12.43
N GLY A 296 -6.69 -16.78 12.56
CA GLY A 296 -5.42 -16.09 12.39
C GLY A 296 -5.21 -15.42 11.02
N LEU A 297 -5.82 -15.97 9.96
CA LEU A 297 -5.82 -15.33 8.63
C LEU A 297 -6.76 -14.12 8.60
N LEU A 298 -7.98 -14.27 9.11
CA LEU A 298 -9.04 -13.27 9.04
C LEU A 298 -8.87 -12.14 10.07
N THR A 299 -8.00 -12.28 11.07
CA THR A 299 -7.75 -11.27 12.13
C THR A 299 -6.31 -10.73 12.13
N ASN A 300 -5.54 -10.91 11.05
CA ASN A 300 -4.21 -10.31 10.95
C ASN A 300 -4.32 -8.84 10.51
N ASP A 301 -4.19 -7.91 11.47
CA ASP A 301 -4.32 -6.47 11.23
C ASP A 301 -3.30 -5.89 10.26
N GLU A 302 -2.09 -6.46 10.15
CA GLU A 302 -1.10 -5.98 9.17
C GLU A 302 -1.52 -6.34 7.73
N VAL A 303 -2.14 -7.51 7.53
CA VAL A 303 -2.66 -7.96 6.24
C VAL A 303 -3.96 -7.23 5.90
N ILE A 304 -4.86 -7.04 6.88
CA ILE A 304 -6.08 -6.24 6.69
C ILE A 304 -5.72 -4.79 6.36
N ALA A 305 -4.69 -4.21 6.98
CA ALA A 305 -4.24 -2.87 6.65
C ALA A 305 -3.78 -2.73 5.19
N VAL A 306 -3.23 -3.78 4.58
CA VAL A 306 -2.94 -3.80 3.13
C VAL A 306 -4.23 -3.68 2.32
N ASN A 307 -5.25 -4.47 2.66
CA ASN A 307 -6.57 -4.39 2.01
C ASN A 307 -7.19 -2.99 2.15
N GLN A 308 -7.15 -2.44 3.36
CA GLN A 308 -7.75 -1.16 3.70
C GLN A 308 -6.97 0.05 3.19
N ALA A 309 -5.74 -0.14 2.66
CA ALA A 309 -4.98 0.92 2.01
C ALA A 309 -5.63 1.39 0.70
N GLY A 310 -6.49 0.56 0.10
CA GLY A 310 -7.24 0.91 -1.11
C GLY A 310 -6.37 1.11 -2.34
N ARG A 311 -5.25 0.39 -2.41
CA ARG A 311 -4.24 0.45 -3.48
C ARG A 311 -4.03 -0.96 -4.03
N PRO A 312 -4.83 -1.38 -5.03
CA PRO A 312 -4.67 -2.68 -5.67
C PRO A 312 -3.25 -2.87 -6.21
N ALA A 313 -2.61 -3.97 -5.83
CA ALA A 313 -1.32 -4.38 -6.35
C ALA A 313 -1.46 -4.93 -7.76
N HIS A 314 -0.40 -4.78 -8.54
CA HIS A 314 -0.30 -5.30 -9.90
C HIS A 314 0.98 -6.13 -10.07
N PRO A 315 1.02 -7.07 -11.02
CA PRO A 315 2.18 -7.92 -11.20
C PRO A 315 3.32 -7.15 -11.87
N VAL A 316 4.55 -7.47 -11.50
CA VAL A 316 5.74 -7.15 -12.31
C VAL A 316 5.66 -7.91 -13.64
N SER A 317 5.27 -9.18 -13.59
CA SER A 317 5.02 -10.00 -14.77
C SER A 317 4.11 -11.19 -14.43
N THR A 318 3.23 -11.54 -15.37
CA THR A 318 2.39 -12.75 -15.32
C THR A 318 2.91 -13.87 -16.23
N ALA A 319 4.10 -13.70 -16.83
CA ALA A 319 4.64 -14.63 -17.82
C ALA A 319 5.04 -16.01 -17.26
N SER A 320 5.11 -16.13 -15.93
CA SER A 320 5.44 -17.39 -15.25
C SER A 320 4.54 -17.61 -14.03
N ASN A 321 4.64 -18.82 -13.46
CA ASN A 321 3.97 -19.16 -12.21
C ASN A 321 4.65 -18.55 -10.97
N GLN A 322 5.85 -17.99 -11.10
CA GLN A 322 6.53 -17.25 -10.04
C GLN A 322 6.29 -15.77 -10.27
N GLN A 323 5.49 -15.16 -9.40
CA GLN A 323 5.03 -13.79 -9.61
C GLN A 323 5.40 -12.92 -8.42
N ALA A 324 5.94 -11.74 -8.73
CA ALA A 324 6.03 -10.63 -7.80
C ALA A 324 4.92 -9.63 -8.13
N TRP A 325 4.14 -9.26 -7.13
CA TRP A 325 3.08 -8.25 -7.21
C TRP A 325 3.43 -7.10 -6.29
N TYR A 326 3.09 -5.87 -6.67
CA TYR A 326 3.36 -4.73 -5.83
C TYR A 326 2.31 -3.62 -5.95
N ALA A 327 2.18 -2.85 -4.87
CA ALA A 327 1.55 -1.54 -4.86
C ALA A 327 2.49 -0.56 -4.17
N ASN A 328 2.72 0.60 -4.78
CA ASN A 328 3.35 1.73 -4.12
C ASN A 328 2.33 2.41 -3.19
N ASN A 329 2.66 2.56 -1.91
CA ASN A 329 1.76 3.15 -0.91
C ASN A 329 1.84 4.70 -0.87
N GLY A 330 2.74 5.30 -1.66
CA GLY A 330 2.97 6.75 -1.73
C GLY A 330 3.84 7.30 -0.60
N ASP A 331 4.12 6.52 0.45
CA ASP A 331 4.89 6.95 1.62
C ASP A 331 6.33 6.44 1.65
N GLY A 332 6.86 5.99 0.51
CA GLY A 332 8.14 5.30 0.42
C GLY A 332 8.07 3.84 0.86
N THR A 333 6.88 3.32 1.18
CA THR A 333 6.64 1.90 1.38
C THR A 333 5.88 1.28 0.21
N TYR A 334 6.05 -0.03 0.08
CA TYR A 334 5.38 -0.86 -0.90
C TYR A 334 4.76 -2.05 -0.19
N THR A 335 3.56 -2.41 -0.64
CA THR A 335 3.04 -3.76 -0.46
C THR A 335 3.65 -4.62 -1.55
N VAL A 336 4.28 -5.74 -1.18
CA VAL A 336 4.86 -6.70 -2.14
C VAL A 336 4.38 -8.10 -1.82
N ALA A 337 3.81 -8.81 -2.78
CA ALA A 337 3.52 -10.24 -2.65
C ALA A 337 4.42 -11.07 -3.56
N LEU A 338 4.99 -12.14 -3.01
CA LEU A 338 5.72 -13.14 -3.78
C LEU A 338 4.90 -14.42 -3.79
N VAL A 339 4.49 -14.87 -4.97
CA VAL A 339 3.52 -15.96 -5.13
C VAL A 339 4.11 -17.05 -6.01
N ASN A 340 3.98 -18.30 -5.58
CA ASN A 340 4.27 -19.48 -6.38
C ASN A 340 2.97 -20.17 -6.78
N LEU A 341 2.50 -19.93 -8.00
CA LEU A 341 1.33 -20.60 -8.58
C LEU A 341 1.65 -22.03 -9.09
N GLY A 342 2.91 -22.45 -9.04
CA GLY A 342 3.37 -23.75 -9.53
C GLY A 342 3.24 -24.87 -8.50
N SER A 343 3.47 -26.10 -8.96
CA SER A 343 3.24 -27.35 -8.21
C SER A 343 4.45 -27.85 -7.40
N SER A 344 5.52 -27.06 -7.27
CA SER A 344 6.74 -27.43 -6.57
C SER A 344 7.38 -26.22 -5.88
N ALA A 345 8.23 -26.46 -4.89
CA ALA A 345 8.92 -25.38 -4.18
C ALA A 345 9.96 -24.70 -5.08
N VAL A 346 9.96 -23.36 -5.10
CA VAL A 346 10.82 -22.54 -5.97
C VAL A 346 11.28 -21.27 -5.28
N ASN A 347 12.31 -20.63 -5.81
CA ASN A 347 12.65 -19.26 -5.39
C ASN A 347 11.77 -18.26 -6.15
N VAL A 348 11.27 -17.25 -5.45
CA VAL A 348 10.54 -16.13 -6.05
C VAL A 348 11.22 -14.83 -5.61
N THR A 349 11.51 -13.96 -6.57
CA THR A 349 12.33 -12.75 -6.36
C THR A 349 11.57 -11.51 -6.81
N VAL A 350 11.72 -10.41 -6.07
CA VAL A 350 11.41 -9.06 -6.51
C VAL A 350 12.68 -8.23 -6.53
N ASN A 351 12.97 -7.57 -7.66
CA ASN A 351 14.04 -6.56 -7.71
C ASN A 351 13.46 -5.18 -7.45
N TRP A 352 14.19 -4.34 -6.71
CA TRP A 352 13.78 -2.97 -6.42
C TRP A 352 13.56 -2.14 -7.68
N SER A 353 14.41 -2.34 -8.70
CA SER A 353 14.26 -1.68 -10.00
C SER A 353 12.94 -1.98 -10.71
N ASP A 354 12.41 -3.20 -10.54
CA ASP A 354 11.19 -3.64 -11.23
C ASP A 354 9.92 -3.00 -10.66
N ILE A 355 10.02 -2.47 -9.43
CA ILE A 355 8.92 -1.81 -8.71
C ILE A 355 9.15 -0.29 -8.55
N GLY A 356 10.10 0.27 -9.30
CA GLY A 356 10.41 1.70 -9.25
C GLY A 356 11.14 2.17 -7.99
N LEU A 357 11.70 1.26 -7.18
CA LEU A 357 12.50 1.57 -6.00
C LEU A 357 13.98 1.65 -6.39
N ASN A 358 14.61 2.80 -6.14
CA ASN A 358 16.04 2.99 -6.27
C ASN A 358 16.67 3.26 -4.90
N GLY A 359 17.51 2.35 -4.42
CA GLY A 359 18.14 2.41 -3.10
C GLY A 359 17.93 1.13 -2.30
N ALA A 360 18.52 1.08 -1.10
CA ALA A 360 18.29 -0.02 -0.17
C ALA A 360 16.88 0.07 0.44
N ALA A 361 16.34 -1.07 0.87
CA ALA A 361 15.04 -1.15 1.52
C ALA A 361 15.04 -2.18 2.65
N THR A 362 14.26 -1.92 3.70
CA THR A 362 13.94 -2.93 4.71
C THR A 362 12.73 -3.76 4.28
N VAL A 363 12.71 -5.04 4.64
CA VAL A 363 11.61 -5.95 4.34
C VAL A 363 11.02 -6.48 5.64
N ARG A 364 9.68 -6.46 5.75
CA ARG A 364 8.92 -7.07 6.84
C ARG A 364 7.92 -8.06 6.27
N ASP A 365 7.86 -9.26 6.84
CA ASP A 365 6.84 -10.26 6.53
C ASP A 365 5.61 -10.03 7.42
N LEU A 366 4.46 -9.74 6.78
CA LEU A 366 3.22 -9.37 7.46
C LEU A 366 2.49 -10.58 8.06
N TRP A 367 2.73 -11.78 7.53
CA TRP A 367 2.14 -13.00 8.05
C TRP A 367 2.82 -13.47 9.33
N THR A 368 4.13 -13.27 9.42
CA THR A 368 4.93 -13.70 10.57
C THR A 368 5.30 -12.56 11.52
N HIS A 369 4.88 -11.33 11.21
CA HIS A 369 5.18 -10.11 11.97
C HIS A 369 6.69 -9.90 12.21
N THR A 370 7.53 -10.30 11.25
CA THR A 370 8.99 -10.35 11.41
C THR A 370 9.68 -9.40 10.44
N ASP A 371 10.58 -8.55 10.94
CA ASP A 371 11.50 -7.80 10.09
C ASP A 371 12.60 -8.74 9.56
N LEU A 372 12.71 -8.87 8.24
CA LEU A 372 13.63 -9.78 7.54
C LEU A 372 15.00 -9.15 7.23
N GLY A 373 15.18 -7.86 7.53
CA GLY A 373 16.44 -7.14 7.36
C GLY A 373 16.42 -6.11 6.23
N SER A 374 17.62 -5.64 5.85
CA SER A 374 17.85 -4.62 4.81
C SER A 374 18.49 -5.24 3.57
N PHE A 375 18.01 -4.85 2.39
CA PHE A 375 18.46 -5.39 1.11
C PHE A 375 18.71 -4.27 0.11
N ASN A 376 19.82 -4.35 -0.64
CA ASN A 376 20.26 -3.27 -1.52
C ASN A 376 19.57 -3.24 -2.88
N THR A 377 19.20 -4.40 -3.43
CA THR A 377 18.74 -4.51 -4.83
C THR A 377 17.44 -5.29 -5.02
N GLY A 378 17.02 -6.07 -4.02
CA GLY A 378 15.82 -6.91 -4.09
C GLY A 378 15.77 -7.92 -2.97
N TYR A 379 14.67 -8.68 -2.91
CA TYR A 379 14.45 -9.74 -1.94
C TYR A 379 14.04 -11.04 -2.65
N THR A 380 14.57 -12.17 -2.17
CA THR A 380 14.23 -13.50 -2.67
C THR A 380 13.64 -14.34 -1.55
N SER A 381 12.39 -14.79 -1.70
CA SER A 381 11.85 -15.86 -0.88
C SER A 381 12.43 -17.19 -1.38
N THR A 382 13.27 -17.81 -0.57
CA THR A 382 13.91 -19.08 -0.92
C THR A 382 12.96 -20.25 -0.65
N SER A 383 12.93 -21.22 -1.58
CA SER A 383 12.15 -22.46 -1.45
C SER A 383 10.68 -22.23 -1.03
N LEU A 384 10.02 -21.22 -1.63
CA LEU A 384 8.60 -20.95 -1.43
C LEU A 384 7.78 -22.18 -1.90
N PRO A 385 7.02 -22.85 -1.01
CA PRO A 385 6.29 -24.07 -1.36
C PRO A 385 5.30 -23.89 -2.50
N SER A 386 4.82 -25.01 -3.06
CA SER A 386 3.72 -25.04 -4.01
C SER A 386 2.54 -24.23 -3.50
N HIS A 387 1.98 -23.35 -4.33
CA HIS A 387 0.80 -22.52 -4.02
C HIS A 387 0.96 -21.55 -2.85
N ALA A 388 2.16 -21.43 -2.29
CA ALA A 388 2.43 -20.55 -1.16
C ALA A 388 2.72 -19.12 -1.61
N SER A 389 2.55 -18.19 -0.67
CA SER A 389 2.83 -16.78 -0.84
C SER A 389 3.63 -16.20 0.34
N ARG A 390 4.20 -15.03 0.11
CA ARG A 390 4.63 -14.08 1.13
C ARG A 390 3.92 -12.77 0.86
N LEU A 391 3.50 -12.08 1.92
CA LEU A 391 3.04 -10.71 1.85
C LEU A 391 3.99 -9.86 2.69
N LEU A 392 4.60 -8.88 2.04
CA LEU A 392 5.72 -8.11 2.57
C LEU A 392 5.36 -6.63 2.57
N LYS A 393 5.77 -5.93 3.63
CA LYS A 393 5.94 -4.49 3.56
C LYS A 393 7.41 -4.20 3.30
N VAL A 394 7.66 -3.62 2.14
CA VAL A 394 8.99 -3.13 1.76
C VAL A 394 9.02 -1.64 2.02
N ARG A 395 10.10 -1.14 2.61
CA ARG A 395 10.26 0.30 2.88
C ARG A 395 11.60 0.76 2.38
N ALA A 396 11.60 1.75 1.50
CA ALA A 396 12.81 2.41 1.06
C ALA A 396 13.55 3.03 2.26
N SER A 397 14.86 2.81 2.31
CA SER A 397 15.77 3.26 3.38
C SER A 397 16.76 4.31 2.84
N GLY A 398 16.28 5.16 1.92
CA GLY A 398 17.07 6.12 1.15
C GLY A 398 16.78 6.02 -0.35
N GLY A 399 17.33 6.98 -1.11
CA GLY A 399 17.21 6.99 -2.57
C GLY A 399 15.89 7.57 -3.06
N SER A 400 15.22 6.90 -4.01
CA SER A 400 13.99 7.41 -4.62
C SER A 400 12.98 6.32 -4.95
N VAL A 401 11.71 6.72 -5.01
CA VAL A 401 10.57 5.92 -5.47
C VAL A 401 10.00 6.57 -6.73
N THR A 402 9.79 5.75 -7.75
CA THR A 402 9.12 6.13 -9.00
C THR A 402 7.68 5.62 -8.97
N ALA A 403 6.74 6.51 -9.24
CA ALA A 403 5.32 6.21 -9.47
C ALA A 403 5.04 6.40 -10.97
N ASN A 404 4.48 5.37 -11.61
CA ASN A 404 4.02 5.44 -13.00
C ASN A 404 2.77 6.34 -13.09
N ASP A 405 2.43 6.83 -14.28
CA ASP A 405 1.21 7.60 -14.53
C ASP A 405 -0.08 6.85 -14.17
N ASP A 406 -0.06 5.53 -14.14
CA ASP A 406 -1.19 4.69 -13.69
C ASP A 406 -1.12 4.25 -12.22
N ASP A 407 -0.21 4.81 -11.40
CA ASP A 407 -0.20 4.60 -9.96
C ASP A 407 -1.53 5.06 -9.33
N THR A 408 -2.18 4.17 -8.57
CA THR A 408 -3.50 4.42 -7.97
C THR A 408 -3.52 5.57 -6.96
N GLY A 409 -2.35 6.06 -6.54
CA GLY A 409 -2.19 7.27 -5.74
C GLY A 409 -2.34 8.57 -6.51
N ILE A 410 -2.26 8.56 -7.84
CA ILE A 410 -2.42 9.74 -8.68
C ILE A 410 -3.90 10.01 -8.90
N LYS A 411 -4.34 11.21 -8.55
CA LYS A 411 -5.73 11.65 -8.72
C LYS A 411 -5.84 12.60 -9.89
N TYR A 412 -6.51 12.14 -10.94
CA TYR A 412 -6.81 12.93 -12.13
C TYR A 412 -8.15 13.66 -11.96
N THR A 413 -8.18 14.96 -12.25
CA THR A 413 -9.40 15.78 -12.29
C THR A 413 -9.57 16.41 -13.66
N GLY A 414 -10.75 16.20 -14.25
CA GLY A 414 -11.08 16.65 -15.60
C GLY A 414 -11.20 15.47 -16.58
N SER A 415 -11.02 15.74 -17.87
CA SER A 415 -11.15 14.76 -18.95
C SER A 415 -9.78 14.18 -19.32
N TRP A 416 -9.31 13.25 -18.48
CA TRP A 416 -8.06 12.53 -18.71
C TRP A 416 -8.30 11.24 -19.48
N GLN A 417 -7.30 10.85 -20.28
CA GLN A 417 -7.28 9.63 -21.06
C GLN A 417 -5.92 8.97 -20.93
N ARG A 418 -5.87 7.65 -21.08
CA ARG A 418 -4.61 6.89 -21.09
C ARG A 418 -4.24 6.48 -22.51
N SER A 419 -2.94 6.48 -22.80
CA SER A 419 -2.36 5.91 -24.01
C SER A 419 -1.24 4.97 -23.61
N PHE A 420 -1.31 3.71 -24.03
CA PHE A 420 -0.35 2.65 -23.68
C PHE A 420 0.14 1.92 -24.93
N ASN A 421 1.20 1.11 -24.80
CA ASN A 421 1.87 0.42 -25.92
C ASN A 421 2.30 1.38 -27.03
N ARG A 422 2.85 2.55 -26.66
CA ARG A 422 3.14 3.63 -27.59
C ARG A 422 4.37 3.35 -28.45
N GLY A 423 5.28 2.51 -27.98
CA GLY A 423 6.56 2.21 -28.61
C GLY A 423 7.48 3.42 -28.71
N LEU A 424 7.30 4.43 -27.84
CA LEU A 424 8.03 5.69 -27.94
C LEU A 424 9.22 5.75 -26.98
N GLY A 425 9.18 5.03 -25.86
CA GLY A 425 10.23 5.06 -24.83
C GLY A 425 9.83 5.82 -23.56
N ASP A 426 8.54 6.00 -23.33
CA ASP A 426 7.97 6.42 -22.05
C ASP A 426 8.19 5.34 -20.98
N TYR A 427 8.06 5.71 -19.71
CA TYR A 427 8.18 4.75 -18.63
C TYR A 427 7.01 3.77 -18.72
N LEU A 428 7.30 2.47 -18.69
CA LEU A 428 6.33 1.39 -18.92
C LEU A 428 5.51 1.48 -20.22
N ASP A 429 5.98 2.29 -21.19
CA ASP A 429 5.41 2.50 -22.52
C ASP A 429 3.97 3.07 -22.52
N ASP A 430 3.64 3.87 -21.51
CA ASP A 430 2.36 4.57 -21.37
C ASP A 430 2.45 6.00 -20.85
N VAL A 431 1.34 6.74 -21.02
CA VAL A 431 1.10 8.09 -20.49
C VAL A 431 -0.39 8.31 -20.22
N HIS A 432 -0.68 9.19 -19.27
CA HIS A 432 -1.98 9.83 -19.13
C HIS A 432 -1.93 11.24 -19.71
N PHE A 433 -2.99 11.66 -20.39
CA PHE A 433 -3.05 12.97 -21.02
C PHE A 433 -4.41 13.63 -20.89
N THR A 434 -4.41 14.96 -21.00
CA THR A 434 -5.61 15.78 -21.13
C THR A 434 -5.42 16.86 -22.21
N GLN A 435 -6.53 17.24 -22.84
CA GLN A 435 -6.60 18.33 -23.80
C GLN A 435 -7.23 19.60 -23.21
N ALA A 436 -8.05 19.48 -22.16
CA ALA A 436 -8.80 20.60 -21.61
C ALA A 436 -7.92 21.44 -20.66
N ASN A 437 -7.95 22.76 -20.85
CA ASN A 437 -7.25 23.65 -19.93
C ASN A 437 -7.94 23.66 -18.56
N ASN A 438 -7.13 23.78 -17.51
CA ASN A 438 -7.49 23.69 -16.10
C ASN A 438 -7.78 22.27 -15.57
N ASP A 439 -7.72 21.25 -16.42
CA ASP A 439 -7.55 19.88 -15.95
C ASP A 439 -6.21 19.76 -15.20
N TYR A 440 -6.17 18.89 -14.21
CA TYR A 440 -5.00 18.71 -13.35
C TYR A 440 -4.90 17.29 -12.81
N PHE A 441 -3.71 16.94 -12.33
CA PHE A 441 -3.52 15.79 -11.46
C PHE A 441 -2.91 16.21 -10.12
N GLU A 442 -3.14 15.40 -9.11
CA GLU A 442 -2.57 15.53 -7.76
C GLU A 442 -1.92 14.21 -7.34
N TYR A 443 -0.76 14.30 -6.69
CA TYR A 443 -0.09 13.15 -6.09
C TYR A 443 0.48 13.52 -4.73
N THR A 444 0.10 12.74 -3.71
CA THR A 444 0.60 12.89 -2.36
C THR A 444 1.71 11.88 -2.11
N PHE A 445 2.86 12.36 -1.67
CA PHE A 445 4.02 11.54 -1.35
C PHE A 445 4.56 11.85 0.04
N ASN A 446 5.19 10.87 0.69
CA ASN A 446 6.02 11.15 1.87
C ASN A 446 7.50 11.11 1.49
N GLY A 447 8.15 12.26 1.53
CA GLY A 447 9.52 12.36 1.07
C GLY A 447 10.08 13.77 1.24
N THR A 448 11.20 14.01 0.56
CA THR A 448 12.04 15.21 0.77
C THR A 448 12.23 16.01 -0.51
N GLY A 449 11.70 15.51 -1.61
CA GLY A 449 11.72 16.13 -2.93
C GLY A 449 10.92 15.29 -3.91
N ILE A 450 10.54 15.90 -5.04
CA ILE A 450 9.82 15.24 -6.13
C ILE A 450 10.21 15.84 -7.48
N GLU A 451 10.31 14.98 -8.48
CA GLU A 451 10.50 15.27 -9.89
C GLU A 451 9.21 14.94 -10.65
N LEU A 452 8.81 15.85 -11.52
CA LEU A 452 7.78 15.64 -12.54
C LEU A 452 8.47 15.39 -13.86
N ILE A 453 8.29 14.18 -14.39
CA ILE A 453 8.92 13.73 -15.62
C ILE A 453 7.82 13.53 -16.67
N MET A 454 8.01 14.15 -17.82
CA MET A 454 7.04 14.20 -18.92
C MET A 454 7.76 14.17 -20.26
N GLU A 455 7.01 13.99 -21.33
CA GLU A 455 7.48 14.36 -22.67
C GLU A 455 7.44 15.87 -22.86
N LYS A 456 8.32 16.40 -23.71
CA LYS A 456 8.17 17.72 -24.35
C LYS A 456 7.92 17.55 -25.83
N ASP A 457 6.92 18.25 -26.36
CA ASP A 457 6.52 18.12 -27.77
C ASP A 457 5.91 19.44 -28.29
N SER A 458 5.87 19.59 -29.61
CA SER A 458 5.34 20.78 -30.28
C SER A 458 3.84 21.02 -30.01
N SER A 459 3.12 19.97 -29.61
CA SER A 459 1.71 19.99 -29.25
C SER A 459 1.44 20.36 -27.79
N GLN A 460 2.47 20.55 -26.95
CA GLN A 460 2.31 20.87 -25.53
C GLN A 460 2.53 22.36 -25.22
N GLY A 461 2.39 22.75 -23.95
CA GLY A 461 2.42 24.16 -23.56
C GLY A 461 2.71 24.38 -22.08
N ASN A 462 2.06 25.38 -21.50
CA ASN A 462 2.31 25.79 -20.12
C ASN A 462 1.54 24.92 -19.12
N VAL A 463 2.21 24.61 -18.01
CA VAL A 463 1.67 23.87 -16.86
C VAL A 463 2.01 24.64 -15.59
N ASP A 464 1.01 24.95 -14.78
CA ASP A 464 1.23 25.55 -13.47
C ASP A 464 1.50 24.46 -12.42
N ILE A 465 2.55 24.64 -11.62
CA ILE A 465 2.95 23.70 -10.59
C ILE A 465 2.70 24.30 -9.20
N TYR A 466 2.07 23.50 -8.35
CA TYR A 466 1.84 23.78 -6.94
C TYR A 466 2.41 22.65 -6.10
N VAL A 467 2.96 23.00 -4.94
CA VAL A 467 3.33 22.04 -3.90
C VAL A 467 2.68 22.51 -2.62
N ASP A 468 1.91 21.62 -1.98
CA ASP A 468 1.14 21.89 -0.75
C ASP A 468 0.18 23.08 -0.91
N ASN A 469 -0.52 23.11 -2.05
CA ASN A 469 -1.42 24.19 -2.46
C ASN A 469 -0.75 25.57 -2.63
N VAL A 470 0.59 25.64 -2.59
CA VAL A 470 1.35 26.87 -2.85
C VAL A 470 1.87 26.84 -4.27
N PHE A 471 1.51 27.86 -5.07
CA PHE A 471 2.05 28.04 -6.41
C PHE A 471 3.58 28.16 -6.38
N LYS A 472 4.26 27.40 -7.22
CA LYS A 472 5.73 27.39 -7.32
C LYS A 472 6.19 28.10 -8.59
N GLN A 473 5.75 27.61 -9.76
CA GLN A 473 6.07 28.21 -11.05
C GLN A 473 5.18 27.68 -12.16
N THR A 474 5.18 28.37 -13.30
CA THR A 474 4.68 27.85 -14.57
C THR A 474 5.85 27.27 -15.35
N VAL A 475 5.76 25.99 -15.73
CA VAL A 475 6.74 25.32 -16.59
C VAL A 475 6.20 25.23 -18.01
N ASN A 476 7.10 25.26 -19.01
CA ASN A 476 6.73 25.12 -20.42
C ASN A 476 7.23 23.78 -20.97
N THR A 477 6.29 22.91 -21.34
CA THR A 477 6.58 21.57 -21.89
C THR A 477 6.59 21.55 -23.42
N TYR A 478 6.52 22.71 -24.08
CA TYR A 478 6.76 22.81 -25.52
C TYR A 478 8.22 22.49 -25.88
N ASN A 479 8.41 21.72 -26.95
CA ASN A 479 9.66 21.66 -27.69
C ASN A 479 9.39 21.43 -29.18
N ALA A 480 10.21 21.99 -30.08
CA ALA A 480 9.96 21.88 -31.53
C ALA A 480 9.99 20.42 -32.05
N THR A 481 10.74 19.56 -31.37
CA THR A 481 10.80 18.11 -31.63
C THR A 481 10.43 17.36 -30.36
N ARG A 482 9.88 16.15 -30.48
CA ARG A 482 9.59 15.33 -29.31
C ARG A 482 10.86 14.99 -28.52
N GLN A 483 10.80 15.15 -27.20
CA GLN A 483 11.83 14.76 -26.24
C GLN A 483 11.14 14.01 -25.11
N LEU A 484 11.53 12.76 -24.90
CA LEU A 484 10.91 11.87 -23.91
C LEU A 484 11.63 11.99 -22.57
N GLN A 485 11.01 11.55 -21.48
CA GLN A 485 11.66 11.40 -20.17
C GLN A 485 12.35 12.69 -19.67
N GLN A 486 11.71 13.84 -19.88
CA GLN A 486 12.24 15.14 -19.48
C GLN A 486 11.73 15.50 -18.09
N THR A 487 12.65 15.78 -17.16
CA THR A 487 12.30 16.43 -15.89
C THR A 487 11.87 17.87 -16.16
N VAL A 488 10.57 18.13 -16.18
CA VAL A 488 10.01 19.46 -16.47
C VAL A 488 9.86 20.30 -15.22
N TYR A 489 9.83 19.67 -14.05
CA TYR A 489 9.85 20.31 -12.74
C TYR A 489 10.55 19.42 -11.72
N ALA A 490 11.29 20.02 -10.79
CA ALA A 490 11.85 19.33 -9.63
C ALA A 490 11.84 20.27 -8.41
N ILE A 491 11.67 19.70 -7.22
CA ILE A 491 11.86 20.38 -5.94
C ILE A 491 12.57 19.44 -4.98
N SER A 492 13.54 19.96 -4.23
CA SER A 492 14.26 19.24 -3.17
C SER A 492 14.26 20.07 -1.87
N GLY A 493 14.79 19.49 -0.80
CA GLY A 493 14.89 20.16 0.51
C GLY A 493 13.56 20.34 1.25
N LEU A 494 12.52 19.60 0.86
CA LEU A 494 11.28 19.53 1.62
C LEU A 494 11.53 18.86 2.97
N SER A 495 10.73 19.22 3.98
CA SER A 495 10.66 18.46 5.22
C SER A 495 10.34 17.01 4.89
N ASN A 496 10.97 16.03 5.54
CA ASN A 496 10.51 14.66 5.37
C ASN A 496 9.11 14.53 5.96
N GLY A 497 8.12 14.29 5.12
CA GLY A 497 6.73 14.26 5.52
C GLY A 497 5.84 14.24 4.30
N SER A 498 4.53 14.33 4.55
CA SER A 498 3.53 14.31 3.48
C SER A 498 3.51 15.63 2.73
N HIS A 499 3.60 15.55 1.40
CA HIS A 499 3.54 16.67 0.47
C HIS A 499 2.64 16.32 -0.70
N THR A 500 1.96 17.32 -1.27
CA THR A 500 1.11 17.13 -2.45
C THR A 500 1.64 17.96 -3.62
N LEU A 501 2.04 17.28 -4.70
CA LEU A 501 2.30 17.90 -6.00
C LEU A 501 0.97 18.03 -6.76
N LYS A 502 0.72 19.21 -7.33
CA LYS A 502 -0.39 19.46 -8.25
C LYS A 502 0.12 20.14 -9.52
N ALA A 503 -0.24 19.61 -10.68
CA ALA A 503 0.12 20.18 -11.98
C ALA A 503 -1.15 20.47 -12.80
N VAL A 504 -1.31 21.73 -13.23
CA VAL A 504 -2.53 22.23 -13.88
C VAL A 504 -2.23 22.67 -15.32
N LYS A 505 -2.94 22.10 -16.30
CA LYS A 505 -2.77 22.46 -17.71
C LYS A 505 -3.23 23.90 -17.96
N LYS A 506 -2.41 24.72 -18.63
CA LYS A 506 -2.75 26.11 -18.98
C LYS A 506 -2.82 26.39 -20.48
N SER A 507 -2.00 25.74 -21.30
CA SER A 507 -2.01 25.93 -22.75
C SER A 507 -1.51 24.68 -23.49
N GLY A 508 -1.36 24.77 -24.81
CA GLY A 508 -1.02 23.63 -25.67
C GLY A 508 -2.24 22.75 -26.00
N THR A 509 -2.07 21.85 -26.95
CA THR A 509 -3.07 20.83 -27.30
C THR A 509 -3.14 19.76 -26.20
N TYR A 510 -1.99 19.34 -25.65
CA TYR A 510 -1.91 18.29 -24.64
C TYR A 510 -1.08 18.70 -23.42
N MET A 511 -1.42 18.12 -22.27
CA MET A 511 -0.52 17.92 -21.12
C MET A 511 -0.48 16.42 -20.85
N LEU A 512 0.72 15.85 -20.68
CA LEU A 512 0.94 14.41 -20.49
C LEU A 512 1.67 14.18 -19.18
N LEU A 513 1.30 13.18 -18.40
CA LEU A 513 2.11 12.64 -17.30
C LEU A 513 2.66 11.26 -17.72
N ASP A 514 3.94 11.05 -17.45
CA ASP A 514 4.68 9.80 -17.72
C ASP A 514 5.09 9.18 -16.37
N GLN A 515 5.88 9.88 -15.54
CA GLN A 515 6.20 9.39 -14.20
C GLN A 515 6.45 10.52 -13.20
N LEU A 516 6.32 10.17 -11.92
CA LEU A 516 6.76 10.98 -10.79
C LEU A 516 7.88 10.25 -10.06
N ARG A 517 8.88 10.98 -9.57
CA ARG A 517 9.97 10.40 -8.77
C ARG A 517 10.20 11.21 -7.52
N PHE A 518 10.01 10.61 -6.34
CA PHE A 518 10.20 11.30 -5.07
C PHE A 518 11.32 10.70 -4.23
N SER A 519 12.01 11.55 -3.47
CA SER A 519 13.18 11.18 -2.67
C SER A 519 12.77 10.76 -1.26
N VAL A 520 13.26 9.60 -0.82
CA VAL A 520 13.03 9.06 0.53
C VAL A 520 14.30 9.28 1.38
N PRO A 521 14.17 9.74 2.63
CA PRO A 521 15.33 9.91 3.52
C PRO A 521 16.03 8.59 3.80
N ALA A 522 17.36 8.65 3.92
CA ALA A 522 18.17 7.52 4.34
C ALA A 522 17.99 7.23 5.84
N ALA A 523 18.03 5.94 6.20
CA ALA A 523 18.09 5.51 7.59
C ALA A 523 19.55 5.28 7.98
N ILE A 524 20.15 6.23 8.70
CA ILE A 524 21.56 6.20 9.09
C ILE A 524 21.68 5.48 10.45
N PRO A 525 22.32 4.29 10.50
CA PRO A 525 22.47 3.55 11.76
C PRO A 525 23.44 4.25 12.71
N VAL A 526 23.16 4.14 14.01
CA VAL A 526 23.97 4.61 15.13
C VAL A 526 24.04 3.45 16.12
N ASN A 527 25.24 2.90 16.31
CA ASN A 527 25.42 1.74 17.18
C ASN A 527 25.13 2.10 18.64
N ASP A 528 24.69 1.13 19.43
CA ASP A 528 24.50 1.24 20.88
C ASP A 528 25.77 1.71 21.63
N THR A 529 26.97 1.48 21.08
CA THR A 529 28.27 1.95 21.62
C THR A 529 28.67 3.36 21.18
N ASP A 530 27.84 4.08 20.42
CA ASP A 530 28.13 5.46 20.04
C ASP A 530 28.22 6.36 21.28
N GLY A 531 29.34 7.09 21.41
CA GLY A 531 29.64 7.93 22.57
C GLY A 531 28.69 9.11 22.79
N THR A 532 27.79 9.38 21.84
CA THR A 532 26.73 10.39 21.97
C THR A 532 25.45 9.85 22.62
N ILE A 533 25.34 8.53 22.82
CA ILE A 533 24.24 7.90 23.56
C ILE A 533 24.52 7.98 25.06
N THR A 534 23.53 8.49 25.81
CA THR A 534 23.59 8.57 27.27
C THR A 534 22.80 7.43 27.89
N TYR A 535 23.48 6.58 28.64
CA TYR A 535 22.86 5.54 29.46
C TYR A 535 22.79 5.98 30.92
N SER A 536 21.59 5.99 31.50
CA SER A 536 21.36 6.34 32.90
C SER A 536 20.91 5.12 33.69
N GLY A 537 21.53 4.93 34.85
CA GLY A 537 21.30 3.78 35.72
C GLY A 537 22.43 2.76 35.63
N THR A 538 22.08 1.47 35.74
CA THR A 538 23.04 0.36 35.70
C THR A 538 22.95 -0.38 34.37
N TRP A 539 23.90 -0.09 33.49
CA TRP A 539 23.98 -0.67 32.15
C TRP A 539 25.22 -1.56 31.99
N SER A 540 25.12 -2.53 31.10
CA SER A 540 26.22 -3.43 30.74
C SER A 540 26.22 -3.64 29.22
N ILE A 541 27.39 -3.95 28.67
CA ILE A 541 27.59 -4.26 27.25
C ILE A 541 27.75 -5.77 27.11
N SER A 542 27.13 -6.35 26.09
CA SER A 542 27.35 -7.73 25.67
C SER A 542 27.75 -7.75 24.20
N GLY A 543 29.03 -7.96 23.91
CA GLY A 543 29.54 -8.10 22.54
C GLY A 543 29.75 -9.56 22.12
N SER A 544 29.98 -9.77 20.82
CA SER A 544 30.25 -11.07 20.19
C SER A 544 29.15 -12.11 20.47
N ARG A 545 27.89 -11.70 20.40
CA ARG A 545 26.75 -12.52 20.81
C ARG A 545 26.43 -13.61 19.80
N GLY A 546 26.75 -13.41 18.52
CA GLY A 546 26.46 -14.34 17.43
C GLY A 546 24.97 -14.45 17.10
N PHE A 547 24.15 -13.48 17.52
CA PHE A 547 22.70 -13.50 17.28
C PHE A 547 22.29 -12.68 16.05
N GLY A 548 23.18 -11.88 15.47
CA GLY A 548 22.89 -11.00 14.34
C GLY A 548 22.54 -9.56 14.75
N ASP A 549 22.99 -9.14 15.94
CA ASP A 549 22.94 -7.75 16.39
C ASP A 549 23.83 -6.86 15.48
N TYR A 550 23.56 -5.56 15.44
CA TYR A 550 24.33 -4.62 14.64
C TYR A 550 25.70 -4.49 15.29
N LEU A 551 26.77 -4.71 14.50
CA LEU A 551 28.14 -4.88 15.01
C LEU A 551 28.32 -6.02 16.06
N ASP A 552 27.33 -6.92 16.16
CA ASP A 552 27.30 -8.08 17.07
C ASP A 552 27.43 -7.72 18.57
N ASP A 553 26.97 -6.52 18.95
CA ASP A 553 26.91 -6.05 20.34
C ASP A 553 25.56 -5.43 20.73
N VAL A 554 25.31 -5.35 22.04
CA VAL A 554 24.14 -4.68 22.63
C VAL A 554 24.48 -4.08 24.00
N HIS A 555 23.81 -2.98 24.34
CA HIS A 555 23.74 -2.44 25.69
C HIS A 555 22.45 -2.93 26.32
N TYR A 556 22.53 -3.38 27.57
CA TYR A 556 21.36 -3.86 28.29
C TYR A 556 21.30 -3.37 29.74
N THR A 557 20.08 -3.33 30.27
CA THR A 557 19.79 -3.13 31.69
C THR A 557 18.73 -4.11 32.17
N GLN A 558 18.82 -4.51 33.44
CA GLN A 558 17.81 -5.30 34.14
C GLN A 558 16.92 -4.44 35.04
N THR A 559 17.33 -3.20 35.34
CA THR A 559 16.71 -2.35 36.34
C THR A 559 15.60 -1.51 35.70
N ASN A 560 14.38 -1.58 36.24
CA ASN A 560 13.29 -0.73 35.78
C ASN A 560 13.59 0.75 36.07
N ASN A 561 13.15 1.62 35.16
CA ASN A 561 13.40 3.06 35.12
C ASN A 561 14.82 3.50 34.69
N ASP A 562 15.74 2.56 34.45
CA ASP A 562 16.94 2.86 33.68
C ASP A 562 16.55 3.27 32.25
N TYR A 563 17.34 4.14 31.63
CA TYR A 563 17.04 4.65 30.29
C TYR A 563 18.27 4.87 29.43
N ALA A 564 18.08 4.73 28.11
CA ALA A 564 19.00 5.18 27.09
C ALA A 564 18.42 6.43 26.42
N GLN A 565 19.23 7.46 26.21
CA GLN A 565 18.84 8.70 25.56
C GLN A 565 19.84 9.09 24.48
N PHE A 566 19.34 9.45 23.31
CA PHE A 566 20.16 9.84 22.17
C PHE A 566 19.63 11.15 21.56
N THR A 567 20.56 12.07 21.27
CA THR A 567 20.27 13.34 20.59
C THR A 567 20.71 13.23 19.14
N PHE A 568 19.80 13.46 18.20
CA PHE A 568 20.06 13.33 16.77
C PHE A 568 19.68 14.60 16.02
N ASN A 569 20.27 14.78 14.83
CA ASN A 569 19.83 15.77 13.86
C ASN A 569 19.21 15.03 12.66
N GLY A 570 17.92 15.23 12.43
CA GLY A 570 17.21 14.54 11.37
C GLY A 570 15.73 14.85 11.39
N THR A 571 14.97 14.04 10.69
CA THR A 571 13.52 14.20 10.52
C THR A 571 12.72 13.04 11.11
N GLY A 572 13.41 12.13 11.80
CA GLY A 572 12.82 10.96 12.40
C GLY A 572 13.90 10.04 12.96
N ILE A 573 13.46 9.02 13.69
CA ILE A 573 14.33 8.04 14.31
C ILE A 573 13.60 6.71 14.49
N GLU A 574 14.35 5.61 14.38
CA GLU A 574 13.94 4.26 14.73
C GLU A 574 14.76 3.76 15.92
N LEU A 575 14.11 3.00 16.81
CA LEU A 575 14.77 2.17 17.80
C LEU A 575 14.70 0.72 17.34
N VAL A 576 15.87 0.10 17.18
CA VAL A 576 16.02 -1.30 16.79
C VAL A 576 16.62 -2.06 17.97
N THR A 577 16.03 -3.22 18.25
CA THR A 577 16.48 -4.14 19.30
C THR A 577 16.01 -5.55 18.97
N GLU A 578 16.30 -6.52 19.84
CA GLU A 578 15.74 -7.86 19.73
C GLU A 578 14.38 -7.93 20.44
N LYS A 579 13.50 -8.86 20.03
CA LYS A 579 12.33 -9.28 20.82
C LYS A 579 12.58 -10.69 21.35
N ASP A 580 12.30 -10.92 22.63
CA ASP A 580 12.61 -12.19 23.30
C ASP A 580 11.73 -12.39 24.53
N SER A 581 11.61 -13.65 24.97
CA SER A 581 10.77 -14.03 26.12
C SER A 581 11.21 -13.39 27.44
N SER A 582 12.47 -12.95 27.52
CA SER A 582 13.05 -12.26 28.67
C SER A 582 12.84 -10.75 28.68
N GLN A 583 12.24 -10.18 27.63
CA GLN A 583 12.01 -8.74 27.52
C GLN A 583 10.58 -8.33 27.87
N GLY A 584 10.29 -7.03 27.81
CA GLY A 584 9.01 -6.47 28.23
C GLY A 584 8.77 -5.09 27.66
N ASP A 585 8.20 -4.22 28.47
CA ASP A 585 7.73 -2.91 28.04
C ASP A 585 8.81 -1.84 28.15
N ILE A 586 8.87 -0.98 27.12
CA ILE A 586 9.74 0.18 27.03
C ILE A 586 8.88 1.42 26.81
N ASP A 587 8.95 2.40 27.71
CA ASP A 587 8.34 3.71 27.47
C ASP A 587 9.23 4.55 26.56
N ILE A 588 8.64 5.12 25.51
CA ILE A 588 9.34 5.97 24.55
C ILE A 588 8.94 7.43 24.75
N TYR A 589 9.95 8.30 24.81
CA TYR A 589 9.79 9.75 24.80
C TYR A 589 10.56 10.32 23.62
N VAL A 590 9.97 11.31 22.96
CA VAL A 590 10.65 12.12 21.94
C VAL A 590 10.50 13.57 22.33
N ASP A 591 11.60 14.30 22.41
CA ASP A 591 11.65 15.69 22.87
C ASP A 591 10.98 15.89 24.24
N ASN A 592 11.25 14.96 25.16
CA ASN A 592 10.65 14.86 26.49
C ASN A 592 9.13 14.66 26.53
N ALA A 593 8.45 14.52 25.38
CA ALA A 593 7.05 14.16 25.31
C ALA A 593 6.90 12.63 25.24
N PHE A 594 6.05 12.05 26.09
CA PHE A 594 5.71 10.63 26.04
C PHE A 594 5.01 10.30 24.72
N LYS A 595 5.47 9.25 24.04
CA LYS A 595 4.93 8.80 22.74
C LYS A 595 4.18 7.48 22.82
N GLY A 596 4.49 6.65 23.81
CA GLY A 596 3.81 5.39 24.01
C GLY A 596 4.73 4.36 24.67
N THR A 597 4.17 3.19 24.91
CA THR A 597 4.89 2.03 25.43
C THR A 597 4.97 0.98 24.34
N VAL A 598 6.17 0.48 24.07
CA VAL A 598 6.40 -0.60 23.10
C VAL A 598 6.72 -1.89 23.84
N ASN A 599 6.12 -2.99 23.41
CA ASN A 599 6.35 -4.30 24.00
C ASN A 599 7.34 -5.10 23.15
N THR A 600 8.43 -5.53 23.80
CA THR A 600 9.53 -6.27 23.18
C THR A 600 9.54 -7.75 23.54
N TYR A 601 8.46 -8.26 24.14
CA TYR A 601 8.28 -9.68 24.38
C TYR A 601 8.00 -10.41 23.05
N ASN A 602 8.65 -11.56 22.87
CA ASN A 602 8.24 -12.56 21.89
C ASN A 602 8.62 -13.95 22.39
N ALA A 603 7.80 -14.98 22.13
CA ALA A 603 8.09 -16.33 22.62
C ALA A 603 9.42 -16.90 22.06
N THR A 604 9.77 -16.50 20.84
CA THR A 604 11.03 -16.86 20.16
C THR A 604 11.87 -15.60 19.95
N ARG A 605 13.19 -15.71 20.08
CA ARG A 605 14.09 -14.59 19.81
C ARG A 605 13.99 -14.13 18.35
N GLN A 606 13.82 -12.82 18.16
CA GLN A 606 13.89 -12.14 16.87
C GLN A 606 14.85 -10.96 17.02
N VAL A 607 15.98 -10.96 16.32
CA VAL A 607 16.94 -9.84 16.33
C VAL A 607 16.60 -8.79 15.27
N GLN A 608 17.21 -7.60 15.33
CA GLN A 608 17.04 -6.53 14.33
C GLN A 608 15.58 -6.05 14.13
N GLN A 609 14.76 -6.08 15.18
CA GLN A 609 13.37 -5.67 15.10
C GLN A 609 13.23 -4.16 15.38
N THR A 610 12.55 -3.46 14.48
CA THR A 610 12.21 -2.05 14.69
C THR A 610 11.03 -1.95 15.66
N VAL A 611 11.31 -1.73 16.94
CA VAL A 611 10.27 -1.72 18.00
C VAL A 611 9.59 -0.38 18.16
N TYR A 612 10.24 0.70 17.70
CA TYR A 612 9.65 2.04 17.66
C TYR A 612 10.17 2.81 16.45
N ARG A 613 9.30 3.65 15.85
CA ARG A 613 9.65 4.58 14.78
C ARG A 613 8.86 5.87 14.93
N ILE A 614 9.52 6.99 14.66
CA ILE A 614 8.86 8.27 14.39
C ILE A 614 9.48 8.91 13.14
N SER A 615 8.65 9.53 12.32
CA SER A 615 9.04 10.33 11.15
C SER A 615 8.20 11.61 11.12
N GLY A 616 8.47 12.53 10.19
CA GLY A 616 7.71 13.78 10.11
C GLY A 616 8.15 14.84 11.12
N LEU A 617 9.28 14.63 11.80
CA LEU A 617 9.87 15.67 12.65
C LEU A 617 10.42 16.79 11.76
N SER A 618 10.38 18.02 12.25
CA SER A 618 11.08 19.14 11.64
C SER A 618 12.54 18.79 11.43
N ASN A 619 13.16 19.17 10.32
CA ASN A 619 14.60 18.93 10.18
C ASN A 619 15.36 19.75 11.22
N GLY A 620 16.00 19.07 12.17
CA GLY A 620 16.68 19.72 13.28
C GLY A 620 17.10 18.76 14.37
N SER A 621 17.49 19.33 15.52
CA SER A 621 17.92 18.56 16.68
C SER A 621 16.71 18.05 17.47
N HIS A 622 16.72 16.75 17.76
CA HIS A 622 15.69 16.03 18.50
C HIS A 622 16.33 15.06 19.49
N THR A 623 15.54 14.63 20.48
CA THR A 623 15.96 13.60 21.46
C THR A 623 15.00 12.43 21.46
N ILE A 624 15.52 11.21 21.52
CA ILE A 624 14.75 10.00 21.88
C ILE A 624 15.23 9.49 23.23
N LYS A 625 14.31 9.05 24.08
CA LYS A 625 14.60 8.39 25.35
C LYS A 625 13.74 7.13 25.50
N ALA A 626 14.40 5.99 25.68
CA ALA A 626 13.80 4.68 25.91
C ALA A 626 13.98 4.28 27.37
N VAL A 627 12.89 4.06 28.10
CA VAL A 627 12.89 3.79 29.55
C VAL A 627 12.36 2.39 29.81
N LYS A 628 13.13 1.56 30.53
CA LYS A 628 12.71 0.19 30.88
C LYS A 628 11.53 0.21 31.86
N LYS A 629 10.47 -0.57 31.59
CA LYS A 629 9.29 -0.67 32.47
C LYS A 629 9.05 -2.06 33.02
N SER A 630 9.23 -3.09 32.21
CA SER A 630 9.01 -4.48 32.62
C SER A 630 10.00 -5.43 31.94
N GLY A 631 9.81 -6.75 32.10
CA GLY A 631 10.73 -7.77 31.60
C GLY A 631 12.00 -7.91 32.45
N THR A 632 12.78 -8.96 32.16
CA THR A 632 14.10 -9.19 32.77
C THR A 632 15.13 -8.24 32.20
N TYR A 633 15.11 -8.00 30.88
CA TYR A 633 16.06 -7.12 30.19
C TYR A 633 15.34 -6.07 29.34
N MET A 634 15.98 -4.90 29.20
CA MET A 634 15.80 -4.00 28.06
C MET A 634 17.14 -3.93 27.34
N LEU A 635 17.11 -4.10 26.02
CA LEU A 635 18.29 -4.05 25.17
C LEU A 635 18.19 -2.88 24.19
N ILE A 636 19.32 -2.25 23.90
CA ILE A 636 19.52 -1.30 22.81
C ILE A 636 20.59 -1.90 21.91
N ASP A 637 20.24 -2.06 20.63
CA ASP A 637 21.13 -2.58 19.59
C ASP A 637 21.57 -1.43 18.67
N GLN A 638 20.62 -0.69 18.11
CA GLN A 638 20.94 0.53 17.36
C GLN A 638 19.78 1.53 17.31
N PHE A 639 20.12 2.77 17.04
CA PHE A 639 19.17 3.76 16.53
C PHE A 639 19.37 3.92 15.02
N LYS A 640 18.31 4.27 14.28
CA LYS A 640 18.46 4.71 12.87
C LYS A 640 17.88 6.09 12.70
N VAL A 641 18.72 7.07 12.37
CA VAL A 641 18.30 8.46 12.15
C VAL A 641 17.79 8.60 10.72
N LEU A 642 16.55 9.06 10.56
CA LEU A 642 15.99 9.38 9.26
C LEU A 642 16.50 10.75 8.81
N SER A 643 17.33 10.76 7.76
CA SER A 643 18.03 11.94 7.29
C SER A 643 17.87 12.11 5.78
N ASN A 644 17.70 13.34 5.32
CA ASN A 644 17.63 13.66 3.89
C ASN A 644 19.01 13.54 3.22
N LYS A 645 20.03 13.08 3.93
CA LYS A 645 21.40 13.04 3.43
C LYS A 645 21.69 11.71 2.73
N ILE A 646 22.19 11.78 1.50
CA ILE A 646 22.67 10.64 0.73
C ILE A 646 24.14 10.41 1.12
N GLN A 647 24.44 9.23 1.68
CA GLN A 647 25.81 8.85 2.01
C GLN A 647 26.50 8.27 0.77
N ILE A 648 27.69 8.78 0.47
CA ILE A 648 28.53 8.42 -0.67
C ILE A 648 29.81 7.80 -0.11
N ASN A 649 30.10 6.56 -0.49
CA ASN A 649 31.32 5.89 -0.04
C ASN A 649 32.56 6.51 -0.68
N ASP A 650 33.71 6.43 -0.03
CA ASP A 650 35.01 6.83 -0.58
C ASP A 650 35.36 6.14 -1.92
N THR A 651 34.81 4.95 -2.18
CA THR A 651 34.97 4.19 -3.43
C THR A 651 33.98 4.59 -4.54
N ASP A 652 33.12 5.58 -4.32
CA ASP A 652 32.19 6.06 -5.34
C ASP A 652 32.95 6.62 -6.57
N PRO A 653 32.61 6.18 -7.80
CA PRO A 653 33.34 6.58 -9.01
C PRO A 653 33.24 8.07 -9.35
N GLY A 654 32.30 8.80 -8.73
CA GLY A 654 32.19 10.25 -8.84
C GLY A 654 33.21 11.03 -8.00
N ILE A 655 33.90 10.38 -7.05
CA ILE A 655 34.97 11.01 -6.27
C ILE A 655 36.27 10.96 -7.08
N VAL A 656 36.83 12.14 -7.33
CA VAL A 656 38.09 12.28 -8.05
C VAL A 656 39.21 12.55 -7.06
N TYR A 657 40.13 11.59 -6.93
CA TYR A 657 41.36 11.72 -6.15
C TYR A 657 42.50 12.25 -7.03
N ALA A 658 43.20 13.27 -6.54
CA ALA A 658 44.36 13.86 -7.20
C ALA A 658 45.59 13.75 -6.29
N GLY A 659 46.68 13.24 -6.85
CA GLY A 659 47.92 12.92 -6.12
C GLY A 659 48.07 11.41 -5.89
N THR A 660 48.73 11.04 -4.81
CA THR A 660 49.00 9.63 -4.46
C THR A 660 48.07 9.18 -3.35
N TRP A 661 46.97 8.54 -3.75
CA TRP A 661 45.97 7.98 -2.84
C TRP A 661 46.04 6.46 -2.81
N SER A 662 45.64 5.86 -1.70
CA SER A 662 45.55 4.42 -1.52
C SER A 662 44.25 4.06 -0.80
N LEU A 663 43.61 2.98 -1.23
CA LEU A 663 42.46 2.39 -0.57
C LEU A 663 42.94 1.43 0.54
N ASN A 664 42.29 1.47 1.69
CA ASN A 664 42.51 0.54 2.78
C ASN A 664 41.17 -0.01 3.29
N GLY A 665 40.88 -1.27 3.00
CA GLY A 665 39.65 -1.94 3.41
C GLY A 665 39.84 -2.91 4.58
N ASN A 666 38.72 -3.37 5.15
CA ASN A 666 38.65 -4.32 6.26
C ASN A 666 39.36 -3.84 7.54
N ARG A 667 39.23 -2.55 7.86
CA ARG A 667 40.03 -1.93 8.92
C ARG A 667 39.55 -2.26 10.34
N GLY A 668 38.25 -2.52 10.51
CA GLY A 668 37.61 -2.88 11.78
C GLY A 668 37.47 -1.71 12.76
N PHE A 669 37.51 -0.46 12.27
CA PHE A 669 37.47 0.74 13.14
C PHE A 669 36.14 1.47 13.15
N GLY A 670 35.12 0.96 12.44
CA GLY A 670 33.81 1.60 12.32
C GLY A 670 33.70 2.63 11.19
N ASP A 671 34.61 2.58 10.20
CA ASP A 671 34.51 3.32 8.95
C ASP A 671 33.28 2.85 8.15
N TYR A 672 32.65 3.74 7.37
CA TYR A 672 31.55 3.36 6.47
C TYR A 672 32.05 2.32 5.46
N ASN A 673 31.28 1.24 5.26
CA ASN A 673 31.70 0.05 4.49
C ASN A 673 33.03 -0.60 4.90
N ASN A 674 33.57 -0.22 6.07
CA ASN A 674 34.83 -0.72 6.62
C ASN A 674 36.04 -0.44 5.71
N ASP A 675 36.00 0.63 4.92
CA ASP A 675 37.07 1.10 4.03
C ASP A 675 37.32 2.61 4.12
N VAL A 676 38.50 3.04 3.66
CA VAL A 676 38.89 4.46 3.53
C VAL A 676 39.88 4.64 2.38
N HIS A 677 39.85 5.80 1.74
CA HIS A 677 40.92 6.29 0.89
C HIS A 677 41.79 7.24 1.69
N PHE A 678 43.11 7.10 1.58
CA PHE A 678 44.05 7.97 2.29
C PHE A 678 45.20 8.44 1.42
N THR A 679 45.78 9.57 1.82
CA THR A 679 47.04 10.09 1.29
C THR A 679 47.97 10.53 2.41
N GLN A 680 49.28 10.42 2.18
CA GLN A 680 50.31 10.95 3.07
C GLN A 680 50.93 12.25 2.56
N THR A 681 50.67 12.63 1.31
CA THR A 681 51.35 13.74 0.62
C THR A 681 50.58 15.04 0.79
N ASN A 682 51.22 16.08 1.32
CA ASN A 682 50.59 17.40 1.40
C ASN A 682 50.30 17.95 -0.01
N ASN A 683 49.19 18.67 -0.13
CA ASN A 683 48.58 19.19 -1.37
C ASN A 683 47.86 18.16 -2.24
N ASP A 684 47.90 16.87 -1.90
CA ASP A 684 46.95 15.90 -2.46
C ASP A 684 45.53 16.29 -2.04
N TYR A 685 44.56 15.98 -2.88
CA TYR A 685 43.17 16.32 -2.62
C TYR A 685 42.21 15.31 -3.20
N PHE A 686 41.00 15.26 -2.66
CA PHE A 686 39.85 14.71 -3.37
C PHE A 686 38.88 15.82 -3.73
N GLN A 687 38.07 15.58 -4.75
CA GLN A 687 36.94 16.44 -5.12
C GLN A 687 35.73 15.59 -5.47
N TYR A 688 34.55 16.13 -5.20
CA TYR A 688 33.27 15.50 -5.51
C TYR A 688 32.26 16.55 -5.97
N THR A 689 31.62 16.28 -7.11
CA THR A 689 30.54 17.14 -7.62
C THR A 689 29.21 16.51 -7.25
N PHE A 690 28.36 17.29 -6.59
CA PHE A 690 27.05 16.87 -6.12
C PHE A 690 25.98 17.83 -6.64
N THR A 691 24.74 17.36 -6.68
CA THR A 691 23.58 18.23 -6.86
C THR A 691 22.83 18.29 -5.54
N GLY A 692 22.63 19.48 -5.00
CA GLY A 692 21.83 19.66 -3.81
C GLY A 692 22.14 20.93 -3.04
N THR A 693 21.74 20.96 -1.77
CA THR A 693 21.76 22.15 -0.91
C THR A 693 22.81 22.09 0.20
N GLY A 694 23.57 21.01 0.32
CA GLY A 694 24.63 20.86 1.32
C GLY A 694 25.47 19.61 1.17
N ILE A 695 26.60 19.56 1.86
CA ILE A 695 27.48 18.39 1.91
C ILE A 695 28.25 18.33 3.23
N GLU A 696 28.48 17.11 3.71
CA GLU A 696 29.36 16.80 4.83
C GLU A 696 30.52 15.93 4.36
N PHE A 697 31.68 16.17 4.96
CA PHE A 697 32.88 15.36 4.81
C PHE A 697 33.12 14.60 6.11
N LEU A 698 33.07 13.26 6.02
CA LEU A 698 33.29 12.34 7.12
C LEU A 698 34.64 11.63 6.98
N THR A 699 35.33 11.50 8.10
CA THR A 699 36.60 10.78 8.22
C THR A 699 36.86 10.42 9.68
N GLU A 700 37.85 9.57 9.95
CA GLU A 700 38.31 9.36 11.32
C GLU A 700 39.10 10.58 11.84
N LYS A 701 39.17 10.75 13.15
CA LYS A 701 40.14 11.63 13.80
C LYS A 701 41.14 10.81 14.60
N GLU A 702 42.43 11.03 14.41
CA GLU A 702 43.48 10.33 15.15
C GLU A 702 44.79 11.11 15.26
N ALA A 703 45.76 10.57 16.00
CA ALA A 703 47.01 11.26 16.30
C ALA A 703 47.93 11.42 15.07
N GLY A 704 47.78 10.55 14.07
CA GLY A 704 48.53 10.60 12.81
C GLY A 704 47.99 11.61 11.78
N GLN A 705 46.83 12.21 12.04
CA GLN A 705 46.17 13.12 11.12
C GLN A 705 46.48 14.60 11.39
N GLY A 706 46.11 15.47 10.45
CA GLY A 706 46.43 16.89 10.51
C GLY A 706 45.31 17.76 9.94
N ASP A 707 45.70 18.88 9.36
CA ASP A 707 44.77 19.88 8.86
C ASP A 707 44.44 19.68 7.38
N ILE A 708 43.21 20.04 7.01
CA ILE A 708 42.65 19.93 5.67
C ILE A 708 42.05 21.27 5.28
N ASP A 709 42.44 21.80 4.12
CA ASP A 709 41.80 22.99 3.53
C ASP A 709 40.61 22.57 2.69
N VAL A 710 39.44 23.13 2.98
CA VAL A 710 38.17 22.80 2.32
C VAL A 710 37.70 23.95 1.45
N TYR A 711 37.30 23.62 0.22
CA TYR A 711 36.77 24.51 -0.79
C TYR A 711 35.41 24.02 -1.25
N VAL A 712 34.49 24.94 -1.53
CA VAL A 712 33.21 24.65 -2.18
C VAL A 712 33.07 25.60 -3.36
N ASP A 713 32.81 25.05 -4.56
CA ASP A 713 32.76 25.77 -5.83
C ASP A 713 34.03 26.59 -6.10
N ASN A 714 35.17 25.97 -5.81
CA ASN A 714 36.51 26.59 -5.87
C ASN A 714 36.72 27.79 -4.95
N VAL A 715 35.80 28.05 -4.01
CA VAL A 715 35.94 29.10 -2.99
C VAL A 715 36.39 28.46 -1.68
N PHE A 716 37.50 28.95 -1.10
CA PHE A 716 37.98 28.50 0.20
C PHE A 716 36.93 28.76 1.29
N LYS A 717 36.66 27.75 2.13
CA LYS A 717 35.66 27.82 3.20
C LYS A 717 36.28 27.75 4.58
N ALA A 718 37.15 26.76 4.82
CA ALA A 718 37.76 26.56 6.13
C ALA A 718 39.03 25.70 6.05
N THR A 719 39.86 25.79 7.09
CA THR A 719 40.83 24.75 7.45
C THR A 719 40.25 23.96 8.62
N VAL A 720 40.13 22.64 8.48
CA VAL A 720 39.59 21.75 9.53
C VAL A 720 40.66 20.80 10.02
N SER A 721 40.73 20.55 11.32
CA SER A 721 41.72 19.66 11.92
C SER A 721 41.11 18.30 12.24
N THR A 722 41.74 17.24 11.74
CA THR A 722 41.34 15.85 11.97
C THR A 722 42.25 15.15 12.99
N TYR A 723 43.08 15.92 13.70
CA TYR A 723 43.84 15.41 14.84
C TYR A 723 42.93 15.07 16.04
N ASN A 724 43.17 13.92 16.66
CA ASN A 724 42.69 13.62 18.00
C ASN A 724 43.62 12.64 18.73
N GLY A 725 43.80 12.79 20.05
CA GLY A 725 44.71 11.93 20.83
C GLY A 725 44.27 10.45 20.88
N THR A 726 42.99 10.19 20.65
CA THR A 726 42.40 8.84 20.57
C THR A 726 41.70 8.70 19.22
N ARG A 727 41.74 7.52 18.61
CA ARG A 727 41.04 7.30 17.35
C ARG A 727 39.52 7.39 17.57
N ILE A 728 38.85 8.15 16.71
CA ILE A 728 37.39 8.22 16.64
C ILE A 728 37.01 8.15 15.16
N ALA A 729 36.32 7.08 14.74
CA ALA A 729 35.89 6.91 13.35
C ALA A 729 34.61 7.71 13.02
N ASN A 730 34.29 7.82 11.73
CA ASN A 730 33.03 8.36 11.21
C ASN A 730 32.66 9.76 11.74
N GLN A 731 33.64 10.68 11.80
CA GLN A 731 33.45 12.03 12.31
C GLN A 731 33.18 13.02 11.18
N VAL A 732 32.14 13.85 11.34
CA VAL A 732 31.93 15.01 10.45
C VAL A 732 33.01 16.05 10.74
N VAL A 733 34.00 16.17 9.86
CA VAL A 733 35.10 17.14 10.01
C VAL A 733 34.82 18.46 9.32
N TYR A 734 33.91 18.45 8.33
CA TYR A 734 33.40 19.65 7.69
C TYR A 734 31.95 19.46 7.25
N GLN A 735 31.17 20.53 7.33
CA GLN A 735 29.79 20.59 6.85
C GLN A 735 29.50 21.96 6.23
N ILE A 736 28.75 21.96 5.14
CA ILE A 736 28.08 23.15 4.60
C ILE A 736 26.63 22.84 4.26
N SER A 737 25.73 23.78 4.53
CA SER A 737 24.30 23.70 4.23
C SER A 737 23.78 25.04 3.71
N GLY A 738 22.57 25.05 3.14
CA GLY A 738 21.93 26.26 2.64
C GLY A 738 22.51 26.77 1.32
N LEU A 739 23.17 25.90 0.55
CA LEU A 739 23.53 26.19 -0.83
C LEU A 739 22.25 26.29 -1.67
N THR A 740 22.30 27.09 -2.75
CA THR A 740 21.22 27.12 -3.75
C THR A 740 21.03 25.74 -4.35
N SER A 741 19.81 25.23 -4.50
CA SER A 741 19.60 23.94 -5.17
C SER A 741 20.23 23.97 -6.59
N GLY A 742 21.15 23.04 -6.84
CA GLY A 742 21.96 23.03 -8.06
C GLY A 742 23.23 22.20 -7.91
N SER A 743 24.07 22.23 -8.95
CA SER A 743 25.34 21.51 -8.95
C SER A 743 26.43 22.30 -8.21
N HIS A 744 27.14 21.62 -7.31
CA HIS A 744 28.23 22.15 -6.48
C HIS A 744 29.41 21.19 -6.44
N THR A 745 30.61 21.69 -6.14
CA THR A 745 31.81 20.86 -6.00
C THR A 745 32.47 21.08 -4.65
N LEU A 746 32.60 20.02 -3.85
CA LEU A 746 33.46 19.98 -2.65
C LEU A 746 34.88 19.57 -3.07
N LYS A 747 35.89 20.27 -2.57
CA LYS A 747 37.31 19.89 -2.69
C LYS A 747 38.00 20.01 -1.34
N ALA A 748 38.68 18.97 -0.91
CA ALA A 748 39.39 18.92 0.37
C ALA A 748 40.86 18.57 0.13
N VAL A 749 41.77 19.43 0.60
CA VAL A 749 43.21 19.40 0.30
C VAL A 749 44.01 19.13 1.57
N LYS A 750 44.86 18.11 1.56
CA LYS A 750 45.73 17.79 2.70
C LYS A 750 46.73 18.92 2.94
N LYS A 751 46.80 19.43 4.16
CA LYS A 751 47.71 20.52 4.53
C LYS A 751 48.85 20.06 5.44
N THR A 752 48.54 19.31 6.49
CA THR A 752 49.52 18.85 7.49
C THR A 752 49.23 17.40 7.93
N GLY A 753 49.96 16.90 8.94
CA GLY A 753 49.80 15.54 9.47
C GLY A 753 50.47 14.45 8.61
N THR A 754 50.49 13.22 9.12
CA THR A 754 50.97 12.05 8.38
C THR A 754 49.93 11.60 7.36
N TYR A 755 48.65 11.62 7.72
CA TYR A 755 47.55 11.14 6.88
C TYR A 755 46.45 12.19 6.70
N MET A 756 45.81 12.17 5.52
CA MET A 756 44.44 12.64 5.30
C MET A 756 43.65 11.44 4.80
N LEU A 757 42.48 11.21 5.37
CA LEU A 757 41.58 10.12 4.98
C LEU A 757 40.23 10.67 4.53
N LEU A 758 39.60 9.99 3.59
CA LEU A 758 38.18 10.09 3.28
C LEU A 758 37.54 8.73 3.59
N ASP A 759 36.53 8.76 4.44
CA ASP A 759 35.66 7.63 4.77
C ASP A 759 34.38 7.74 3.94
N SER A 760 33.64 8.83 4.08
CA SER A 760 32.44 9.05 3.26
C SER A 760 32.05 10.52 3.16
N LEU A 761 31.17 10.83 2.20
CA LEU A 761 30.50 12.12 2.09
C LEU A 761 29.01 11.94 2.38
N ARG A 762 28.35 12.99 2.87
CA ARG A 762 26.88 13.01 2.99
C ARG A 762 26.31 14.24 2.29
N VAL A 763 25.68 14.03 1.14
CA VAL A 763 25.05 15.09 0.34
C VAL A 763 23.64 15.35 0.83
N THR A 764 23.28 16.61 1.02
CA THR A 764 21.87 17.01 1.16
C THR A 764 21.36 17.40 -0.23
N PRO A 765 20.39 16.66 -0.83
CA PRO A 765 19.83 16.95 -2.15
C PRO A 765 19.16 18.32 -2.27
#